data_AF-A0A2A4FR56-F1
#
_entry.id   AF-A0A2A4FR56-F1
#
_cell.length_a   1.000
_cell.length_b   1.000
_cell.length_c   1.000
_cell.angle_alpha   90.00
_cell.angle_beta   90.00
_cell.angle_gamma   90.00
#
_symmetry.space_group_name_H-M   'P 1'
#
loop_
_entity.id
_entity.type
_entity.pdbx_description
1 polymer ?
#
loop_
_entity_poly.entity_id
_entity_poly.type
_entity_poly.pdbx_seq_one_letter_code
_entity_poly.pdbx_strand_id
1 'polypeptide(L)'
;MRKLSTCLLASVAFCAQPAWAEDAAPPAADAGAGEEIVVFGKGEVRQVQQVDAAEIRILTPGSSVIKAIEKLPSVNIQASDPFGNYEWSTRVTIRSFAQSQIGFNFDGIPLGDMQYGNHNGLHISRIVSPENVASVRVSQGAGAVGTQSTNNLGGTVETFSIDPLDRFGGQANATYGSDRTMRGFVRLNVGSAEGLRGFVSYGYGTTDKYKGDGKQDQHMVNAKAVLPVGEGQIDGWFSYSDRREQDYQDMSLDMLGRLGYRSDNTSPDYALAVRLADIGNNRGETGAPISNAAAGTAYPGNFQTVDDAYYDASGLRKDTVAALGFRSPIADDANVALKSYYHHNKGMGLWGTPYVPSPSGSPISIRTTEYDIDRWGLFGSVDFKLGFNSIVVGGWFEHNNFNQARRFYDLGTRTTPSKSFREYPKNPFFTQWNFDFTTDTLQYYVQDAIELGELKINIGWKGFKVDNEADAIVKDVFPEGKFKTEDWFQPSVGMVYDLGGAEVFAGFTQATRAFPSVNGSIWGTTQAGFDAIKDTIKPETSDTYELGVRYGNSAFNGVLGAYLVNFHDRLLGVASGPDIIGSPSVLQNVGSVRSVGVEAAGDLKLNEVVTLYASYTYTDATYRDDVVDGAGAITRLKGKTVVDAPKHMARGEIGYDDSALFARVSANYMSRRFFNYLNDRSVPGRVIFDASLGYRFGADKQYELQLNASNFTGKKYVGTINSAGTGNSGDRQTLLVGAPQQFFISLKAGF
;
A
#
# COMPACT_ATOMS: atom_id res chain seq x y z
N MET A 1 -44.48 -39.93 38.06
CA MET A 1 -44.82 -41.36 37.84
C MET A 1 -45.80 -41.46 36.68
N ARG A 2 -45.64 -42.50 35.82
CA ARG A 2 -46.21 -42.74 34.45
C ARG A 2 -45.31 -42.19 33.34
N LYS A 3 -44.30 -42.92 32.84
CA LYS A 3 -44.25 -44.12 31.94
C LYS A 3 -44.49 -43.82 30.44
N LEU A 4 -43.38 -43.94 29.69
CA LEU A 4 -43.15 -44.54 28.36
C LEU A 4 -44.09 -44.22 27.18
N SER A 5 -43.48 -43.84 26.05
CA SER A 5 -43.36 -44.72 24.87
C SER A 5 -42.30 -44.23 23.88
N THR A 6 -41.39 -45.14 23.53
CA THR A 6 -40.39 -45.05 22.47
C THR A 6 -40.99 -45.51 21.15
N CYS A 7 -40.64 -44.89 20.03
CA CYS A 7 -40.58 -45.57 18.73
C CYS A 7 -39.56 -44.87 17.81
N LEU A 8 -38.48 -45.59 17.50
CA LEU A 8 -37.58 -45.32 16.39
C LEU A 8 -38.31 -45.55 15.05
N LEU A 9 -37.99 -44.74 14.04
CA LEU A 9 -37.74 -45.23 12.69
C LEU A 9 -36.87 -44.24 11.92
N ALA A 10 -35.69 -44.74 11.55
CA ALA A 10 -34.70 -44.07 10.73
C ALA A 10 -35.24 -43.79 9.32
N SER A 11 -34.89 -42.63 8.78
CA SER A 11 -34.70 -42.46 7.35
C SER A 11 -33.53 -41.52 7.11
N VAL A 12 -32.53 -42.09 6.45
CA VAL A 12 -31.36 -41.44 5.87
C VAL A 12 -31.87 -40.45 4.81
N ALA A 13 -31.54 -39.17 4.94
CA ALA A 13 -31.66 -38.20 3.86
C ALA A 13 -30.57 -37.14 4.03
N PHE A 14 -29.49 -37.35 3.27
CA PHE A 14 -28.50 -36.41 2.77
C PHE A 14 -28.15 -35.17 3.61
N CYS A 15 -26.88 -35.14 4.02
CA CYS A 15 -26.14 -33.94 4.39
C CYS A 15 -26.37 -32.83 3.35
N ALA A 16 -27.15 -31.82 3.71
CA ALA A 16 -27.00 -30.49 3.15
C ALA A 16 -26.17 -29.70 4.16
N GLN A 17 -24.88 -29.55 3.90
CA GLN A 17 -24.09 -28.55 4.60
C GLN A 17 -24.69 -27.18 4.27
N PRO A 18 -25.00 -26.31 5.25
CA PRO A 18 -25.21 -24.92 4.93
C PRO A 18 -23.90 -24.38 4.35
N ALA A 19 -23.93 -24.07 3.05
CA ALA A 19 -22.83 -23.37 2.41
C ALA A 19 -22.67 -22.01 3.12
N TRP A 20 -21.48 -21.77 3.66
CA TRP A 20 -21.10 -20.48 4.24
C TRP A 20 -21.10 -19.43 3.12
N ALA A 21 -22.16 -18.62 3.06
CA ALA A 21 -22.18 -17.42 2.21
C ALA A 21 -21.24 -16.36 2.82
N GLU A 22 -20.41 -15.78 1.95
CA GLU A 22 -19.04 -15.32 2.18
C GLU A 22 -18.85 -13.98 2.90
N ASP A 23 -17.84 -13.98 3.78
CA ASP A 23 -16.66 -13.10 3.65
C ASP A 23 -15.37 -13.98 3.55
N ALA A 24 -15.54 -15.24 3.12
CA ALA A 24 -14.43 -16.10 2.78
C ALA A 24 -13.90 -15.70 1.40
N ALA A 25 -12.60 -15.86 1.17
CA ALA A 25 -12.08 -15.88 -0.19
C ALA A 25 -12.90 -16.92 -0.99
N PRO A 26 -13.34 -16.62 -2.23
CA PRO A 26 -13.97 -17.63 -3.06
C PRO A 26 -13.09 -18.88 -3.09
N PRO A 27 -13.68 -20.09 -3.05
CA PRO A 27 -12.90 -21.32 -3.01
C PRO A 27 -11.84 -21.26 -4.09
N ALA A 28 -10.59 -21.51 -3.70
CA ALA A 28 -9.49 -21.60 -4.64
C ALA A 28 -9.92 -22.55 -5.75
N ALA A 29 -10.13 -22.00 -6.95
CA ALA A 29 -10.45 -22.80 -8.10
C ALA A 29 -9.31 -23.81 -8.27
N ASP A 30 -9.70 -25.08 -8.43
CA ASP A 30 -8.78 -26.16 -8.73
C ASP A 30 -8.11 -25.79 -10.05
N ALA A 31 -6.77 -25.75 -10.06
CA ALA A 31 -5.96 -25.21 -11.15
C ALA A 31 -6.20 -25.97 -12.46
N GLY A 32 -7.27 -25.59 -13.17
CA GLY A 32 -7.70 -26.09 -14.44
C GLY A 32 -7.74 -24.95 -15.44
N ALA A 33 -7.18 -25.18 -16.62
CA ALA A 33 -7.10 -24.20 -17.70
C ALA A 33 -8.48 -23.55 -17.98
N GLY A 34 -8.57 -22.24 -17.75
CA GLY A 34 -9.76 -21.43 -18.06
C GLY A 34 -10.22 -20.43 -16.98
N GLU A 35 -9.48 -20.20 -15.90
CA GLU A 35 -9.84 -19.24 -14.85
C GLU A 35 -9.90 -17.77 -15.35
N GLU A 36 -10.87 -17.01 -14.84
CA GLU A 36 -11.07 -15.58 -15.16
C GLU A 36 -9.90 -14.74 -14.65
N ILE A 37 -9.38 -13.82 -15.49
CA ILE A 37 -8.16 -13.04 -15.19
C ILE A 37 -8.41 -11.99 -14.10
N VAL A 38 -9.62 -11.44 -14.03
CA VAL A 38 -10.10 -10.50 -13.02
C VAL A 38 -11.54 -10.85 -12.75
N VAL A 39 -11.88 -11.20 -11.52
CA VAL A 39 -13.28 -11.41 -11.16
C VAL A 39 -13.92 -10.05 -10.92
N PHE A 40 -14.89 -9.70 -11.77
CA PHE A 40 -15.77 -8.55 -11.55
C PHE A 40 -16.90 -9.00 -10.63
N GLY A 41 -16.99 -8.44 -9.42
CA GLY A 41 -17.85 -8.94 -8.34
C GLY A 41 -19.34 -9.07 -8.72
N LYS A 42 -19.76 -10.20 -9.27
CA LYS A 42 -21.16 -10.44 -9.66
C LYS A 42 -22.06 -10.42 -8.42
N GLY A 43 -23.18 -9.70 -8.48
CA GLY A 43 -24.07 -9.53 -7.32
C GLY A 43 -23.59 -8.50 -6.28
N GLU A 44 -22.47 -7.81 -6.53
CA GLU A 44 -22.01 -6.69 -5.70
C GLU A 44 -22.65 -5.37 -6.12
N VAL A 45 -23.18 -4.62 -5.14
CA VAL A 45 -23.81 -3.31 -5.35
C VAL A 45 -22.84 -2.17 -5.71
N ARG A 46 -21.54 -2.45 -5.65
CA ARG A 46 -20.44 -1.49 -5.84
C ARG A 46 -19.36 -2.09 -6.72
N GLN A 47 -18.46 -1.28 -7.26
CA GLN A 47 -17.38 -1.79 -8.11
C GLN A 47 -16.32 -2.53 -7.27
N VAL A 48 -16.35 -3.87 -7.36
CA VAL A 48 -15.38 -4.78 -6.73
C VAL A 48 -14.64 -5.54 -7.82
N GLN A 49 -13.32 -5.59 -7.68
CA GLN A 49 -12.44 -6.34 -8.58
C GLN A 49 -11.46 -7.16 -7.78
N GLN A 50 -11.27 -8.41 -8.16
CA GLN A 50 -10.37 -9.32 -7.49
C GLN A 50 -9.30 -9.84 -8.45
N VAL A 51 -8.08 -9.98 -7.92
CA VAL A 51 -6.94 -10.59 -8.57
C VAL A 51 -6.51 -11.81 -7.76
N ASP A 52 -6.52 -12.98 -8.39
CA ASP A 52 -6.27 -14.27 -7.73
C ASP A 52 -4.80 -14.72 -7.78
N ALA A 53 -4.49 -15.78 -7.04
CA ALA A 53 -3.13 -16.31 -6.88
C ALA A 53 -2.48 -16.70 -8.21
N ALA A 54 -3.24 -17.24 -9.16
CA ALA A 54 -2.72 -17.61 -10.49
C ALA A 54 -2.09 -16.39 -11.19
N GLU A 55 -2.74 -15.25 -11.09
CA GLU A 55 -2.29 -13.99 -11.66
C GLU A 55 -1.05 -13.44 -10.94
N ILE A 56 -1.05 -13.49 -9.60
CA ILE A 56 0.08 -13.05 -8.77
C ILE A 56 1.33 -13.89 -9.09
N ARG A 57 1.18 -15.20 -9.33
CA ARG A 57 2.28 -16.13 -9.61
C ARG A 57 2.98 -15.90 -10.96
N ILE A 58 2.31 -15.27 -11.92
CA ILE A 58 2.88 -14.96 -13.26
C ILE A 58 3.81 -13.74 -13.21
N LEU A 59 3.65 -12.88 -12.21
CA LEU A 59 4.58 -11.78 -11.96
C LEU A 59 5.98 -12.32 -11.64
N THR A 60 6.98 -11.42 -11.69
CA THR A 60 8.33 -11.79 -11.27
C THR A 60 8.29 -12.22 -9.81
N PRO A 61 8.78 -13.42 -9.43
CA PRO A 61 8.68 -13.89 -8.05
C PRO A 61 9.29 -12.91 -7.04
N GLY A 62 8.57 -12.67 -5.95
CA GLY A 62 8.89 -11.64 -4.97
C GLY A 62 8.29 -10.27 -5.28
N SER A 63 7.58 -10.08 -6.40
CA SER A 63 6.79 -8.87 -6.64
C SER A 63 5.76 -8.66 -5.53
N SER A 64 5.62 -7.41 -5.11
CA SER A 64 4.60 -7.01 -4.14
C SER A 64 3.21 -7.27 -4.70
N VAL A 65 2.29 -7.71 -3.84
CA VAL A 65 0.92 -8.02 -4.26
C VAL A 65 0.14 -6.80 -4.75
N ILE A 66 0.53 -5.58 -4.31
CA ILE A 66 -0.03 -4.36 -4.87
C ILE A 66 0.26 -4.27 -6.38
N LYS A 67 1.42 -4.74 -6.88
CA LYS A 67 1.70 -4.72 -8.33
C LYS A 67 0.70 -5.56 -9.14
N ALA A 68 0.08 -6.57 -8.54
CA ALA A 68 -0.92 -7.40 -9.23
C ALA A 68 -2.22 -6.63 -9.54
N ILE A 69 -2.60 -5.67 -8.69
CA ILE A 69 -3.80 -4.84 -8.92
C ILE A 69 -3.52 -3.65 -9.85
N GLU A 70 -2.27 -3.46 -10.32
CA GLU A 70 -1.90 -2.38 -11.24
C GLU A 70 -2.63 -2.44 -12.59
N LYS A 71 -3.13 -3.62 -12.97
CA LYS A 71 -3.88 -3.82 -14.21
C LYS A 71 -5.32 -3.30 -14.14
N LEU A 72 -5.87 -3.15 -12.92
CA LEU A 72 -7.25 -2.74 -12.70
C LEU A 72 -7.45 -1.26 -13.11
N PRO A 73 -8.64 -0.87 -13.62
CA PRO A 73 -8.92 0.51 -13.96
C PRO A 73 -8.84 1.41 -12.72
N SER A 74 -8.42 2.65 -12.93
CA SER A 74 -8.19 3.68 -11.92
C SER A 74 -7.11 3.39 -10.88
N VAL A 75 -6.43 2.25 -10.95
CA VAL A 75 -5.31 1.94 -10.08
C VAL A 75 -4.00 2.41 -10.72
N ASN A 76 -3.33 3.36 -10.07
CA ASN A 76 -2.01 3.82 -10.43
C ASN A 76 -1.03 3.45 -9.32
N ILE A 77 -0.05 2.61 -9.66
CA ILE A 77 1.04 2.23 -8.78
C ILE A 77 2.32 2.76 -9.38
N GLN A 78 3.10 3.38 -8.51
CA GLN A 78 4.41 3.90 -8.85
C GLN A 78 5.44 3.16 -8.04
N ALA A 79 6.53 2.81 -8.69
CA ALA A 79 7.70 2.23 -8.08
C ALA A 79 8.93 2.58 -8.93
N SER A 80 10.09 2.55 -8.29
CA SER A 80 11.39 2.73 -8.93
C SER A 80 12.15 1.41 -9.07
N ASP A 81 11.54 0.32 -8.62
CA ASP A 81 12.01 -1.06 -8.73
C ASP A 81 10.98 -1.89 -9.52
N PRO A 82 11.36 -3.05 -10.07
CA PRO A 82 10.46 -3.89 -10.87
C PRO A 82 9.47 -4.69 -10.02
N PHE A 83 9.66 -4.77 -8.71
CA PHE A 83 8.87 -5.60 -7.81
C PHE A 83 7.74 -4.80 -7.14
N GLY A 84 7.82 -3.46 -7.11
CA GLY A 84 6.91 -2.63 -6.31
C GLY A 84 7.16 -2.79 -4.81
N ASN A 85 8.36 -3.23 -4.44
CA ASN A 85 8.72 -3.46 -3.05
C ASN A 85 9.35 -2.24 -2.40
N TYR A 86 10.02 -1.36 -3.15
CA TYR A 86 10.83 -0.28 -2.58
C TYR A 86 9.97 0.81 -1.92
N GLU A 87 9.82 0.77 -0.59
CA GLU A 87 8.77 1.53 0.12
C GLU A 87 8.94 3.05 0.03
N TRP A 88 10.17 3.56 -0.05
CA TRP A 88 10.38 5.00 -0.28
C TRP A 88 9.75 5.47 -1.59
N SER A 89 9.74 4.61 -2.61
CA SER A 89 9.21 4.90 -3.95
C SER A 89 7.78 4.43 -4.16
N THR A 90 7.32 3.39 -3.47
CA THR A 90 6.00 2.81 -3.70
C THR A 90 4.90 3.81 -3.38
N ARG A 91 4.03 4.10 -4.35
CA ARG A 91 2.82 4.91 -4.15
C ARG A 91 1.65 4.21 -4.81
N VAL A 92 0.50 4.22 -4.14
CA VAL A 92 -0.77 3.72 -4.67
C VAL A 92 -1.78 4.86 -4.72
N THR A 93 -2.44 5.00 -5.86
CA THR A 93 -3.59 5.91 -6.00
C THR A 93 -4.72 5.17 -6.71
N ILE A 94 -5.95 5.35 -6.22
CA ILE A 94 -7.17 4.77 -6.81
C ILE A 94 -8.16 5.91 -7.02
N ARG A 95 -8.63 6.14 -8.25
CA ARG A 95 -9.55 7.26 -8.57
C ARG A 95 -9.06 8.64 -8.09
N SER A 96 -7.73 8.84 -8.05
CA SER A 96 -7.04 10.02 -7.50
C SER A 96 -7.09 10.18 -5.97
N PHE A 97 -7.65 9.21 -5.23
CA PHE A 97 -7.41 9.11 -3.80
C PHE A 97 -5.97 8.69 -3.57
N ALA A 98 -5.27 9.42 -2.72
CA ALA A 98 -3.91 9.09 -2.34
C ALA A 98 -3.88 7.83 -1.47
N GLN A 99 -2.73 7.16 -1.38
CA GLN A 99 -2.54 5.98 -0.55
C GLN A 99 -3.06 6.17 0.89
N SER A 100 -2.83 7.33 1.49
CA SER A 100 -3.31 7.60 2.86
C SER A 100 -4.82 7.76 2.99
N GLN A 101 -5.55 7.78 1.86
CA GLN A 101 -7.00 7.92 1.76
C GLN A 101 -7.70 6.60 1.40
N ILE A 102 -6.95 5.50 1.41
CA ILE A 102 -7.39 4.14 1.07
C ILE A 102 -7.18 3.26 2.31
N GLY A 103 -8.14 2.38 2.61
CA GLY A 103 -7.99 1.40 3.68
C GLY A 103 -7.23 0.16 3.20
N PHE A 104 -6.27 -0.33 3.99
CA PHE A 104 -5.53 -1.56 3.69
C PHE A 104 -5.70 -2.57 4.82
N ASN A 105 -6.00 -3.82 4.48
CA ASN A 105 -6.02 -4.92 5.44
C ASN A 105 -5.42 -6.21 4.87
N PHE A 106 -5.08 -7.12 5.76
CA PHE A 106 -4.65 -8.48 5.45
C PHE A 106 -5.40 -9.48 6.34
N ASP A 107 -6.24 -10.35 5.78
CA ASP A 107 -7.17 -11.22 6.53
C ASP A 107 -7.98 -10.46 7.61
N GLY A 108 -8.37 -9.22 7.30
CA GLY A 108 -9.03 -8.27 8.21
C GLY A 108 -8.10 -7.53 9.19
N ILE A 109 -6.84 -7.93 9.33
CA ILE A 109 -5.84 -7.24 10.16
C ILE A 109 -5.55 -5.87 9.52
N PRO A 110 -5.79 -4.74 10.21
CA PRO A 110 -5.63 -3.42 9.61
C PRO A 110 -4.14 -3.10 9.42
N LEU A 111 -3.77 -2.63 8.22
CA LEU A 111 -2.40 -2.29 7.86
C LEU A 111 -2.11 -0.77 7.90
N GLY A 112 -3.09 0.03 8.31
CA GLY A 112 -2.97 1.48 8.34
C GLY A 112 -2.99 2.08 6.94
N ASP A 113 -2.17 3.10 6.71
CA ASP A 113 -2.04 3.77 5.41
C ASP A 113 -0.84 3.28 4.55
N MET A 114 -0.07 2.32 5.05
CA MET A 114 1.12 1.74 4.40
C MET A 114 2.20 2.78 4.00
N GLN A 115 2.22 3.99 4.57
CA GLN A 115 3.23 4.99 4.21
C GLN A 115 4.64 4.61 4.68
N TYR A 116 5.68 5.12 3.99
CA TYR A 116 7.08 4.91 4.39
C TYR A 116 7.38 5.45 5.80
N GLY A 117 6.85 6.64 6.12
CA GLY A 117 6.85 7.23 7.46
C GLY A 117 5.75 6.62 8.33
N ASN A 118 5.80 5.30 8.49
CA ASN A 118 4.76 4.48 9.08
C ASN A 118 4.44 4.87 10.53
N HIS A 119 3.15 4.92 10.88
CA HIS A 119 2.68 5.33 12.22
C HIS A 119 1.51 4.50 12.78
N ASN A 120 0.82 3.76 11.92
CA ASN A 120 -0.42 3.06 12.29
C ASN A 120 -0.58 1.70 11.58
N GLY A 121 0.51 0.99 11.30
CA GLY A 121 0.44 -0.32 10.65
C GLY A 121 1.75 -0.76 10.01
N LEU A 122 1.71 -1.30 8.79
CA LEU A 122 2.89 -1.68 8.00
C LEU A 122 2.51 -1.90 6.53
N HIS A 123 3.49 -1.84 5.64
CA HIS A 123 3.31 -2.18 4.23
C HIS A 123 3.01 -3.68 4.05
N ILE A 124 2.15 -4.05 3.09
CA ILE A 124 1.75 -5.45 2.83
C ILE A 124 2.93 -6.40 2.58
N SER A 125 4.01 -5.91 1.94
CA SER A 125 5.22 -6.71 1.70
C SER A 125 5.99 -7.06 2.98
N ARG A 126 5.63 -6.50 4.14
CA ARG A 126 6.26 -6.75 5.45
C ARG A 126 5.46 -7.73 6.32
N ILE A 127 4.20 -8.04 5.95
CA ILE A 127 3.34 -9.00 6.67
C ILE A 127 3.23 -10.36 5.97
N VAL A 128 3.28 -10.42 4.63
CA VAL A 128 3.05 -11.67 3.90
C VAL A 128 3.91 -11.80 2.65
N SER A 129 4.45 -13.00 2.41
CA SER A 129 5.11 -13.37 1.16
C SER A 129 4.09 -13.50 0.02
N PRO A 130 4.37 -13.04 -1.21
CA PRO A 130 3.41 -13.13 -2.32
C PRO A 130 3.00 -14.58 -2.63
N GLU A 131 3.86 -15.56 -2.36
CA GLU A 131 3.56 -16.99 -2.51
C GLU A 131 2.48 -17.51 -1.53
N ASN A 132 2.19 -16.76 -0.47
CA ASN A 132 1.18 -17.09 0.55
C ASN A 132 -0.12 -16.29 0.39
N VAL A 133 -0.29 -15.55 -0.71
CA VAL A 133 -1.48 -14.75 -0.98
C VAL A 133 -2.42 -15.52 -1.90
N ALA A 134 -3.69 -15.63 -1.50
CA ALA A 134 -4.76 -16.24 -2.26
C ALA A 134 -5.33 -15.25 -3.29
N SER A 135 -5.59 -14.03 -2.83
CA SER A 135 -6.19 -13.00 -3.68
C SER A 135 -5.97 -11.60 -3.09
N VAL A 136 -6.15 -10.60 -3.95
CA VAL A 136 -6.24 -9.19 -3.58
C VAL A 136 -7.55 -8.64 -4.14
N ARG A 137 -8.39 -8.08 -3.27
CA ARG A 137 -9.68 -7.48 -3.62
C ARG A 137 -9.59 -5.96 -3.50
N VAL A 138 -10.00 -5.25 -4.55
CA VAL A 138 -10.10 -3.79 -4.58
C VAL A 138 -11.58 -3.43 -4.63
N SER A 139 -12.03 -2.78 -3.56
CA SER A 139 -13.39 -2.25 -3.44
C SER A 139 -13.34 -0.73 -3.59
N GLN A 140 -13.94 -0.20 -4.65
CA GLN A 140 -13.95 1.23 -4.92
C GLN A 140 -15.22 1.91 -4.36
N GLY A 141 -15.12 3.22 -4.11
CA GLY A 141 -16.05 3.95 -3.24
C GLY A 141 -15.61 3.85 -1.79
N ALA A 142 -16.29 4.44 -0.79
CA ALA A 142 -15.91 4.05 0.58
C ALA A 142 -16.22 2.55 0.72
N GLY A 143 -15.16 1.76 0.93
CA GLY A 143 -15.15 0.29 0.81
C GLY A 143 -16.18 -0.43 1.70
N ALA A 144 -16.02 -1.74 1.91
CA ALA A 144 -16.93 -2.46 2.80
C ALA A 144 -17.05 -1.71 4.15
N VAL A 145 -18.27 -1.38 4.58
CA VAL A 145 -18.47 -0.59 5.82
C VAL A 145 -17.87 -1.31 7.05
N GLY A 146 -17.66 -2.63 6.92
CA GLY A 146 -16.99 -3.48 7.89
C GLY A 146 -15.46 -3.39 7.92
N THR A 147 -14.81 -2.71 6.97
CA THR A 147 -13.34 -2.62 6.96
C THR A 147 -12.80 -1.78 8.13
N GLN A 148 -11.79 -2.32 8.80
CA GLN A 148 -11.07 -1.71 9.93
C GLN A 148 -10.14 -0.59 9.41
N SER A 149 -10.68 0.60 9.14
CA SER A 149 -9.92 1.75 8.66
C SER A 149 -10.63 3.06 8.91
N THR A 150 -9.95 4.02 9.55
CA THR A 150 -10.45 5.40 9.75
C THR A 150 -9.91 6.38 8.70
N ASN A 151 -9.23 5.88 7.66
CA ASN A 151 -8.63 6.68 6.60
C ASN A 151 -9.18 6.37 5.20
N ASN A 152 -10.10 5.40 5.08
CA ASN A 152 -10.76 5.00 3.84
C ASN A 152 -11.78 6.04 3.36
N LEU A 153 -11.36 6.95 2.48
CA LEU A 153 -12.25 7.90 1.77
C LEU A 153 -12.68 7.38 0.39
N GLY A 154 -11.87 6.53 -0.25
CA GLY A 154 -12.02 6.21 -1.67
C GLY A 154 -11.95 4.75 -2.05
N GLY A 155 -11.74 3.86 -1.09
CA GLY A 155 -11.66 2.43 -1.35
C GLY A 155 -10.87 1.65 -0.33
N THR A 156 -10.98 0.34 -0.45
CA THR A 156 -10.19 -0.62 0.33
C THR A 156 -9.43 -1.55 -0.60
N VAL A 157 -8.23 -1.92 -0.17
CA VAL A 157 -7.43 -3.00 -0.77
C VAL A 157 -7.26 -4.06 0.31
N GLU A 158 -7.89 -5.21 0.07
CA GLU A 158 -7.96 -6.32 1.00
C GLU A 158 -7.14 -7.47 0.46
N THR A 159 -6.19 -7.97 1.24
CA THR A 159 -5.35 -9.10 0.85
C THR A 159 -5.71 -10.32 1.67
N PHE A 160 -5.92 -11.46 1.00
CA PHE A 160 -6.31 -12.71 1.65
C PHE A 160 -5.18 -13.72 1.56
N SER A 161 -4.90 -14.40 2.67
CA SER A 161 -3.92 -15.48 2.70
C SER A 161 -4.48 -16.78 2.12
N ILE A 162 -3.59 -17.62 1.59
CA ILE A 162 -3.96 -18.98 1.18
C ILE A 162 -4.50 -19.79 2.36
N ASP A 163 -5.45 -20.66 2.07
CA ASP A 163 -5.84 -21.68 3.04
C ASP A 163 -4.81 -22.80 3.11
N PRO A 164 -4.43 -23.27 4.32
CA PRO A 164 -3.49 -24.36 4.45
C PRO A 164 -4.03 -25.63 3.78
N LEU A 165 -3.15 -26.41 3.15
CA LEU A 165 -3.53 -27.72 2.63
C LEU A 165 -3.93 -28.64 3.78
N ASP A 166 -4.82 -29.58 3.49
CA ASP A 166 -5.28 -30.63 4.40
C ASP A 166 -4.36 -31.87 4.38
N ARG A 167 -3.11 -31.70 3.95
CA ARG A 167 -2.11 -32.78 3.80
C ARG A 167 -0.70 -32.25 3.98
N PHE A 168 0.24 -33.17 4.18
CA PHE A 168 1.66 -32.82 4.16
C PHE A 168 2.10 -32.34 2.77
N GLY A 169 2.89 -31.28 2.72
CA GLY A 169 3.50 -30.85 1.48
C GLY A 169 4.58 -29.77 1.61
N GLY A 170 5.48 -29.65 0.62
CA GLY A 170 6.37 -28.50 0.46
C GLY A 170 6.21 -27.73 -0.87
N GLN A 171 6.50 -26.43 -0.83
CA GLN A 171 6.76 -25.59 -2.01
C GLN A 171 8.14 -24.95 -1.85
N ALA A 172 8.90 -24.84 -2.94
CA ALA A 172 10.18 -24.15 -3.00
C ALA A 172 10.31 -23.36 -4.30
N ASN A 173 10.71 -22.09 -4.21
CA ASN A 173 10.96 -21.22 -5.36
C ASN A 173 12.37 -20.63 -5.26
N ALA A 174 13.10 -20.61 -6.37
CA ALA A 174 14.38 -19.93 -6.51
C ALA A 174 14.33 -18.98 -7.70
N THR A 175 14.91 -17.79 -7.59
CA THR A 175 14.96 -16.80 -8.67
C THR A 175 16.31 -16.11 -8.70
N TYR A 176 16.80 -15.87 -9.91
CA TYR A 176 18.03 -15.13 -10.18
C TYR A 176 17.82 -14.16 -11.35
N GLY A 177 18.48 -13.01 -11.37
CA GLY A 177 18.34 -12.10 -12.52
C GLY A 177 19.14 -10.80 -12.42
N SER A 178 18.67 -9.79 -13.14
CA SER A 178 19.25 -8.45 -13.20
C SER A 178 19.60 -7.89 -11.82
N ASP A 179 20.65 -7.07 -11.78
CA ASP A 179 21.14 -6.39 -10.57
C ASP A 179 21.45 -7.37 -9.42
N ARG A 180 22.01 -8.54 -9.78
CA ARG A 180 22.33 -9.63 -8.85
C ARG A 180 21.14 -10.01 -7.95
N THR A 181 19.93 -9.90 -8.49
CA THR A 181 18.72 -10.32 -7.77
C THR A 181 18.82 -11.81 -7.44
N MET A 182 18.59 -12.15 -6.18
CA MET A 182 18.44 -13.53 -5.71
C MET A 182 17.21 -13.60 -4.80
N ARG A 183 16.35 -14.59 -5.04
CA ARG A 183 15.23 -14.91 -4.13
C ARG A 183 15.13 -16.40 -3.90
N GLY A 184 14.92 -16.78 -2.65
CA GLY A 184 14.57 -18.13 -2.23
C GLY A 184 13.30 -18.09 -1.36
N PHE A 185 12.38 -19.01 -1.59
CA PHE A 185 11.18 -19.20 -0.79
C PHE A 185 10.97 -20.68 -0.53
N VAL A 186 10.59 -21.05 0.69
CA VAL A 186 10.16 -22.39 1.05
C VAL A 186 8.91 -22.30 1.92
N ARG A 187 7.91 -23.14 1.67
CA ARG A 187 6.76 -23.37 2.53
C ARG A 187 6.64 -24.85 2.83
N LEU A 188 6.39 -25.19 4.09
CA LEU A 188 6.03 -26.53 4.54
C LEU A 188 4.62 -26.50 5.13
N ASN A 189 3.76 -27.37 4.65
CA ASN A 189 2.38 -27.54 5.08
C ASN A 189 2.22 -28.87 5.82
N VAL A 190 1.38 -28.87 6.84
CA VAL A 190 0.93 -30.05 7.58
C VAL A 190 -0.56 -29.94 7.83
N GLY A 191 -1.27 -31.07 7.89
CA GLY A 191 -2.65 -31.06 8.34
C GLY A 191 -3.46 -32.26 7.88
N SER A 192 -4.71 -32.29 8.33
CA SER A 192 -5.78 -33.16 7.86
C SER A 192 -7.05 -32.33 7.68
N ALA A 193 -8.01 -32.81 6.89
CA ALA A 193 -9.24 -32.07 6.60
C ALA A 193 -10.09 -31.81 7.85
N GLU A 194 -10.18 -32.80 8.75
CA GLU A 194 -10.98 -32.78 9.99
C GLU A 194 -10.21 -32.27 11.22
N GLY A 195 -8.91 -32.00 11.08
CA GLY A 195 -8.02 -31.65 12.19
C GLY A 195 -7.33 -30.30 12.02
N LEU A 196 -6.30 -30.07 12.83
CA LEU A 196 -5.42 -28.91 12.67
C LEU A 196 -4.75 -28.97 11.30
N ARG A 197 -4.83 -27.88 10.53
CA ARG A 197 -4.04 -27.68 9.32
C ARG A 197 -3.28 -26.36 9.37
N GLY A 198 -2.10 -26.30 8.77
CA GLY A 198 -1.26 -25.11 8.84
C GLY A 198 0.00 -25.21 8.01
N PHE A 199 0.67 -24.08 7.87
CA PHE A 199 1.97 -24.00 7.21
C PHE A 199 2.93 -23.08 7.95
N VAL A 200 4.21 -23.29 7.69
CA VAL A 200 5.29 -22.34 7.98
C VAL A 200 6.06 -22.10 6.70
N SER A 201 6.45 -20.85 6.46
CA SER A 201 7.23 -20.47 5.29
C SER A 201 8.34 -19.51 5.66
N TYR A 202 9.40 -19.55 4.86
CA TYR A 202 10.53 -18.63 4.93
C TYR A 202 10.88 -18.13 3.52
N GLY A 203 10.98 -16.81 3.39
CA GLY A 203 11.43 -16.13 2.20
C GLY A 203 12.67 -15.29 2.48
N TYR A 204 13.65 -15.36 1.57
CA TYR A 204 14.78 -14.44 1.51
C TYR A 204 14.84 -13.83 0.10
N GLY A 205 15.00 -12.52 0.02
CA GLY A 205 15.22 -11.80 -1.22
C GLY A 205 16.34 -10.78 -1.08
N THR A 206 17.15 -10.60 -2.12
CA THR A 206 18.15 -9.53 -2.23
C THR A 206 18.24 -9.05 -3.66
N THR A 207 18.49 -7.76 -3.86
CA THR A 207 18.82 -7.14 -5.15
C THR A 207 19.79 -5.99 -4.93
N ASP A 208 20.77 -5.83 -5.80
CA ASP A 208 21.58 -4.62 -5.83
C ASP A 208 20.76 -3.48 -6.45
N LYS A 209 21.16 -2.25 -6.17
CA LYS A 209 20.59 -1.08 -6.81
C LYS A 209 21.01 -1.03 -8.29
N TYR A 210 20.07 -0.79 -9.20
CA TYR A 210 20.38 -0.65 -10.64
C TYR A 210 21.20 0.62 -10.99
N LYS A 211 21.25 1.61 -10.08
CA LYS A 211 22.07 2.82 -10.15
C LYS A 211 22.65 3.12 -8.76
N GLY A 212 23.84 3.73 -8.71
CA GLY A 212 24.57 3.96 -7.48
C GLY A 212 25.06 2.67 -6.81
N ASP A 213 25.58 2.81 -5.59
CA ASP A 213 25.97 1.69 -4.74
C ASP A 213 24.87 1.38 -3.72
N GLY A 214 24.78 0.10 -3.36
CA GLY A 214 23.90 -0.40 -2.32
C GLY A 214 22.98 -1.53 -2.78
N LYS A 215 22.23 -2.08 -1.83
CA LYS A 215 21.33 -3.23 -2.04
C LYS A 215 20.05 -3.15 -1.19
N GLN A 216 19.07 -3.94 -1.57
CA GLN A 216 17.82 -4.13 -0.84
C GLN A 216 17.66 -5.62 -0.53
N ASP A 217 17.49 -5.97 0.75
CA ASP A 217 17.25 -7.35 1.18
C ASP A 217 16.14 -7.47 2.23
N GLN A 218 15.52 -8.66 2.27
CA GLN A 218 14.44 -8.97 3.19
C GLN A 218 14.46 -10.44 3.59
N HIS A 219 14.27 -10.68 4.88
CA HIS A 219 13.90 -11.96 5.46
C HIS A 219 12.44 -11.90 5.89
N MET A 220 11.67 -12.96 5.64
CA MET A 220 10.29 -13.06 6.08
C MET A 220 9.93 -14.48 6.49
N VAL A 221 9.31 -14.62 7.66
CA VAL A 221 8.71 -15.85 8.15
C VAL A 221 7.21 -15.62 8.23
N ASN A 222 6.41 -16.50 7.64
CA ASN A 222 4.96 -16.50 7.83
C ASN A 222 4.49 -17.88 8.29
N ALA A 223 3.56 -17.92 9.24
CA ALA A 223 2.88 -19.13 9.66
C ALA A 223 1.37 -18.89 9.76
N LYS A 224 0.58 -19.86 9.29
CA LYS A 224 -0.88 -19.88 9.42
C LYS A 224 -1.30 -21.23 9.99
N ALA A 225 -2.28 -21.22 10.88
CA ALA A 225 -2.91 -22.41 11.40
C ALA A 225 -4.43 -22.25 11.41
N VAL A 226 -5.15 -23.32 11.12
CA VAL A 226 -6.60 -23.40 11.10
C VAL A 226 -7.01 -24.65 11.86
N LEU A 227 -7.84 -24.48 12.89
CA LEU A 227 -8.34 -25.54 13.74
C LEU A 227 -9.87 -25.53 13.72
N PRO A 228 -10.53 -26.55 13.15
CA PRO A 228 -11.95 -26.79 13.35
C PRO A 228 -12.25 -27.06 14.84
N VAL A 229 -13.29 -26.42 15.40
CA VAL A 229 -13.71 -26.61 16.79
C VAL A 229 -15.23 -26.68 16.87
N GLY A 230 -15.78 -27.89 17.00
CA GLY A 230 -17.23 -28.11 16.91
C GLY A 230 -17.75 -27.71 15.53
N GLU A 231 -18.74 -26.83 15.50
CA GLU A 231 -19.27 -26.23 14.26
C GLU A 231 -18.52 -24.95 13.84
N GLY A 232 -17.60 -24.48 14.68
CA GLY A 232 -16.79 -23.29 14.43
C GLY A 232 -15.36 -23.58 13.99
N GLN A 233 -14.57 -22.52 13.90
CA GLN A 233 -13.17 -22.57 13.51
C GLN A 233 -12.37 -21.50 14.25
N ILE A 234 -11.14 -21.85 14.64
CA ILE A 234 -10.11 -20.92 15.08
C ILE A 234 -9.04 -20.81 14.00
N ASP A 235 -8.62 -19.60 13.64
CA ASP A 235 -7.47 -19.35 12.77
C ASP A 235 -6.41 -18.52 13.48
N GLY A 236 -5.14 -18.79 13.19
CA GLY A 236 -4.00 -18.05 13.71
C GLY A 236 -3.06 -17.64 12.59
N TRP A 237 -2.55 -16.41 12.68
CA TRP A 237 -1.52 -15.88 11.79
C TRP A 237 -0.31 -15.39 12.59
N PHE A 238 0.88 -15.67 12.10
CA PHE A 238 2.13 -15.10 12.61
C PHE A 238 3.01 -14.65 11.45
N SER A 239 3.62 -13.48 11.59
CA SER A 239 4.59 -12.95 10.65
C SER A 239 5.75 -12.27 11.37
N TYR A 240 6.96 -12.51 10.87
CA TYR A 240 8.16 -11.77 11.23
C TYR A 240 8.88 -11.35 9.96
N SER A 241 9.30 -10.09 9.86
CA SER A 241 10.16 -9.63 8.78
C SER A 241 11.32 -8.74 9.26
N ASP A 242 12.47 -8.85 8.60
CA ASP A 242 13.64 -7.98 8.74
C ASP A 242 14.03 -7.52 7.33
N ARG A 243 13.88 -6.22 7.08
CA ARG A 243 14.07 -5.61 5.76
C ARG A 243 15.06 -4.46 5.85
N ARG A 244 15.96 -4.40 4.86
CA ARG A 244 17.01 -3.38 4.76
C ARG A 244 17.15 -2.93 3.33
N GLU A 245 16.74 -1.70 3.07
CA GLU A 245 16.78 -1.09 1.75
C GLU A 245 17.71 0.12 1.75
N GLN A 246 18.68 0.17 0.83
CA GLN A 246 19.38 1.42 0.54
C GLN A 246 18.58 2.22 -0.48
N ASP A 247 18.40 3.50 -0.17
CA ASP A 247 17.52 4.41 -0.87
C ASP A 247 18.22 5.00 -2.10
N TYR A 248 17.42 5.30 -3.13
CA TYR A 248 17.87 6.08 -4.28
C TYR A 248 17.74 7.56 -3.97
N GLN A 249 18.65 8.36 -4.51
CA GLN A 249 18.56 9.81 -4.45
C GLN A 249 17.32 10.31 -5.21
N ASP A 250 16.52 11.13 -4.52
CA ASP A 250 15.45 11.90 -5.14
C ASP A 250 16.04 12.89 -6.15
N MET A 251 15.38 13.06 -7.28
CA MET A 251 15.85 13.89 -8.38
C MET A 251 14.85 15.02 -8.67
N SER A 252 15.32 16.10 -9.28
CA SER A 252 14.48 17.08 -9.99
C SER A 252 14.62 16.90 -11.51
N LEU A 253 13.78 17.55 -12.32
CA LEU A 253 13.96 17.53 -13.78
C LEU A 253 15.30 18.15 -14.20
N ASP A 254 15.75 19.21 -13.53
CA ASP A 254 17.04 19.84 -13.72
C ASP A 254 18.20 18.87 -13.40
N MET A 255 18.13 18.17 -12.26
CA MET A 255 19.13 17.14 -11.92
C MET A 255 19.15 16.02 -12.95
N LEU A 256 18.00 15.57 -13.44
CA LEU A 256 17.93 14.57 -14.51
C LEU A 256 18.57 15.07 -15.82
N GLY A 257 18.44 16.37 -16.12
CA GLY A 257 19.07 17.01 -17.28
C GLY A 257 20.60 17.15 -17.15
N ARG A 258 21.09 17.53 -15.97
CA ARG A 258 22.53 17.79 -15.72
C ARG A 258 23.34 16.56 -15.32
N LEU A 259 22.81 15.76 -14.40
CA LEU A 259 23.49 14.60 -13.79
C LEU A 259 23.12 13.29 -14.50
N GLY A 260 21.94 13.24 -15.12
CA GLY A 260 21.46 12.08 -15.86
C GLY A 260 20.73 11.04 -15.01
N TYR A 261 20.07 10.11 -15.68
CA TYR A 261 19.17 9.10 -15.08
C TYR A 261 19.88 8.07 -14.17
N ARG A 262 21.21 7.94 -14.25
CA ARG A 262 21.99 7.02 -13.41
C ARG A 262 22.67 7.71 -12.23
N SER A 263 22.47 9.02 -12.04
CA SER A 263 22.98 9.74 -10.87
C SER A 263 22.33 9.23 -9.59
N ASP A 264 23.10 9.16 -8.51
CA ASP A 264 22.66 8.69 -7.20
C ASP A 264 23.55 9.28 -6.09
N ASN A 265 23.31 8.89 -4.83
CA ASN A 265 24.15 9.19 -3.68
C ASN A 265 25.62 8.77 -3.91
N THR A 266 26.55 9.43 -3.22
CA THR A 266 27.98 9.32 -3.54
C THR A 266 28.64 8.05 -3.01
N SER A 267 27.97 7.25 -2.18
CA SER A 267 28.49 5.96 -1.71
C SER A 267 28.97 5.08 -2.89
N PRO A 268 30.14 4.41 -2.78
CA PRO A 268 31.03 4.34 -1.61
C PRO A 268 32.06 5.48 -1.51
N ASP A 269 32.02 6.49 -2.39
CA ASP A 269 32.95 7.63 -2.42
C ASP A 269 32.64 8.65 -1.31
N TYR A 270 33.13 8.34 -0.11
CA TYR A 270 33.02 9.22 1.06
C TYR A 270 33.86 10.50 0.90
N ALA A 271 34.97 10.45 0.18
CA ALA A 271 35.82 11.63 -0.05
C ALA A 271 35.10 12.68 -0.90
N LEU A 272 34.37 12.25 -1.92
CA LEU A 272 33.47 13.12 -2.68
C LEU A 272 32.39 13.72 -1.78
N ALA A 273 31.73 12.90 -0.95
CA ALA A 273 30.71 13.38 -0.02
C ALA A 273 31.24 14.52 0.88
N VAL A 274 32.39 14.27 1.54
CA VAL A 274 33.05 15.24 2.42
C VAL A 274 33.44 16.51 1.67
N ARG A 275 33.91 16.38 0.42
CA ARG A 275 34.23 17.53 -0.42
C ARG A 275 32.99 18.36 -0.78
N LEU A 276 31.88 17.72 -1.15
CA LEU A 276 30.61 18.41 -1.44
C LEU A 276 30.09 19.15 -0.19
N ALA A 277 30.17 18.50 0.97
CA ALA A 277 29.81 19.09 2.26
C ALA A 277 30.69 20.31 2.61
N ASP A 278 32.01 20.20 2.47
CA ASP A 278 32.94 21.32 2.71
C ASP A 278 32.64 22.52 1.80
N ILE A 279 32.36 22.27 0.50
CA ILE A 279 31.99 23.33 -0.45
C ILE A 279 30.65 23.96 -0.07
N GLY A 280 29.66 23.15 0.33
CA GLY A 280 28.36 23.64 0.82
C GLY A 280 28.50 24.52 2.06
N ASN A 281 29.34 24.11 3.01
CA ASN A 281 29.66 24.91 4.20
C ASN A 281 30.36 26.23 3.82
N ASN A 282 31.31 26.21 2.88
CA ASN A 282 32.01 27.41 2.39
C ASN A 282 31.08 28.40 1.68
N ARG A 283 29.99 27.90 1.08
CA ARG A 283 28.96 28.71 0.40
C ARG A 283 27.82 29.13 1.34
N GLY A 284 27.79 28.60 2.57
CA GLY A 284 26.74 28.84 3.56
C GLY A 284 25.43 28.10 3.28
N GLU A 285 25.42 27.13 2.37
CA GLU A 285 24.21 26.41 1.94
C GLU A 285 23.63 25.50 3.04
N THR A 286 24.49 24.97 3.91
CA THR A 286 24.11 24.03 4.98
C THR A 286 23.74 24.71 6.29
N GLY A 287 24.12 25.98 6.47
CA GLY A 287 24.09 26.67 7.77
C GLY A 287 25.14 26.18 8.78
N ALA A 288 25.94 25.15 8.44
CA ALA A 288 26.99 24.65 9.31
C ALA A 288 28.26 25.52 9.23
N PRO A 289 29.13 25.51 10.26
CA PRO A 289 30.40 26.23 10.23
C PRO A 289 31.30 25.76 9.08
N ILE A 290 32.17 26.66 8.59
CA ILE A 290 33.20 26.33 7.60
C ILE A 290 34.08 25.20 8.14
N SER A 291 33.97 24.03 7.53
CA SER A 291 34.70 22.81 7.93
C SER A 291 36.07 22.68 7.26
N ASN A 292 36.25 23.27 6.07
CA ASN A 292 37.50 23.26 5.32
C ASN A 292 37.51 24.33 4.22
N ALA A 293 38.11 25.48 4.49
CA ALA A 293 38.19 26.58 3.52
C ALA A 293 38.97 26.22 2.25
N ALA A 294 39.91 25.27 2.32
CA ALA A 294 40.73 24.87 1.18
C ALA A 294 39.94 24.10 0.10
N ALA A 295 38.74 23.61 0.41
CA ALA A 295 37.87 22.97 -0.59
C ALA A 295 37.33 23.95 -1.64
N GLY A 296 37.38 25.26 -1.37
CA GLY A 296 36.86 26.30 -2.25
C GLY A 296 35.33 26.34 -2.29
N THR A 297 34.77 27.05 -3.28
CA THR A 297 33.32 27.28 -3.45
C THR A 297 32.76 26.73 -4.77
N ALA A 298 33.60 26.06 -5.56
CA ALA A 298 33.22 25.50 -6.85
C ALA A 298 32.98 23.99 -6.71
N TYR A 299 31.74 23.56 -6.98
CA TYR A 299 31.38 22.15 -7.02
C TYR A 299 32.10 21.41 -8.18
N PRO A 300 32.53 20.15 -7.98
CA PRO A 300 33.14 19.36 -9.04
C PRO A 300 32.09 18.88 -10.06
N GLY A 301 32.51 18.65 -11.31
CA GLY A 301 31.64 18.07 -12.34
C GLY A 301 30.38 18.90 -12.61
N ASN A 302 29.22 18.25 -12.63
CA ASN A 302 27.93 18.87 -12.91
C ASN A 302 27.11 19.16 -11.63
N PHE A 303 27.68 18.95 -10.44
CA PHE A 303 27.05 19.28 -9.17
C PHE A 303 26.88 20.81 -9.04
N GLN A 304 25.75 21.26 -8.51
CA GLN A 304 25.45 22.68 -8.33
C GLN A 304 25.11 23.08 -6.90
N THR A 305 24.66 22.12 -6.09
CA THR A 305 24.28 22.30 -4.68
C THR A 305 24.70 21.07 -3.90
N VAL A 306 24.86 21.23 -2.59
CA VAL A 306 25.09 20.11 -1.66
C VAL A 306 23.96 19.06 -1.66
N ASP A 307 22.75 19.42 -2.09
CA ASP A 307 21.59 18.52 -2.15
C ASP A 307 21.53 17.63 -3.41
N ASP A 308 22.40 17.89 -4.41
CA ASP A 308 22.42 17.09 -5.64
C ASP A 308 22.80 15.61 -5.35
N ALA A 309 23.52 15.33 -4.26
CA ALA A 309 23.78 13.98 -3.75
C ALA A 309 24.14 14.00 -2.25
N TYR A 310 23.64 13.03 -1.49
CA TYR A 310 24.09 12.74 -0.13
C TYR A 310 25.08 11.59 -0.11
N TYR A 311 25.66 11.29 1.07
CA TYR A 311 26.62 10.19 1.17
C TYR A 311 25.96 8.83 0.91
N ASP A 312 24.97 8.46 1.72
CA ASP A 312 24.18 7.25 1.59
C ASP A 312 22.80 7.47 2.26
N ALA A 313 21.85 6.59 1.97
CA ALA A 313 20.51 6.62 2.52
C ALA A 313 19.92 5.21 2.63
N SER A 314 19.10 4.96 3.65
CA SER A 314 18.48 3.64 3.83
C SER A 314 17.23 3.63 4.69
N GLY A 315 16.35 2.67 4.42
CA GLY A 315 15.25 2.23 5.27
C GLY A 315 15.57 0.90 5.95
N LEU A 316 15.53 0.87 7.28
CA LEU A 316 15.60 -0.38 8.05
C LEU A 316 14.23 -0.65 8.69
N ARG A 317 13.71 -1.86 8.58
CA ARG A 317 12.39 -2.25 9.11
C ARG A 317 12.47 -3.62 9.77
N LYS A 318 11.85 -3.77 10.93
CA LYS A 318 11.69 -5.03 11.64
C LYS A 318 10.29 -5.11 12.22
N ASP A 319 9.54 -6.11 11.81
CA ASP A 319 8.11 -6.18 12.09
C ASP A 319 7.76 -7.57 12.60
N THR A 320 6.92 -7.61 13.64
CA THR A 320 6.28 -8.83 14.14
C THR A 320 4.79 -8.61 14.21
N VAL A 321 4.01 -9.50 13.61
CA VAL A 321 2.54 -9.46 13.63
C VAL A 321 2.01 -10.81 14.04
N ALA A 322 1.03 -10.84 14.93
CA ALA A 322 0.30 -12.03 15.31
C ALA A 322 -1.20 -11.75 15.34
N ALA A 323 -2.02 -12.72 14.97
CA ALA A 323 -3.47 -12.62 15.08
C ALA A 323 -4.11 -13.97 15.43
N LEU A 324 -5.26 -13.91 16.09
CA LEU A 324 -6.09 -15.05 16.44
C LEU A 324 -7.56 -14.72 16.15
N GLY A 325 -8.17 -15.50 15.28
CA GLY A 325 -9.56 -15.42 14.86
C GLY A 325 -10.39 -16.60 15.37
N PHE A 326 -11.67 -16.34 15.58
CA PHE A 326 -12.71 -17.32 15.89
C PHE A 326 -13.94 -17.00 15.05
N ARG A 327 -14.52 -18.03 14.42
CA ARG A 327 -15.81 -17.94 13.73
C ARG A 327 -16.68 -19.14 14.11
N SER A 328 -17.97 -18.93 14.28
CA SER A 328 -18.91 -20.00 14.60
C SER A 328 -20.35 -19.62 14.24
N PRO A 329 -21.19 -20.57 13.81
CA PRO A 329 -22.63 -20.39 13.95
C PRO A 329 -22.96 -20.28 15.44
N ILE A 330 -23.90 -19.39 15.77
CA ILE A 330 -24.45 -19.22 17.13
C ILE A 330 -25.95 -19.54 17.18
N ALA A 331 -26.61 -19.56 16.03
CA ALA A 331 -27.95 -20.08 15.78
C ALA A 331 -28.09 -20.46 14.30
N ASP A 332 -29.19 -21.10 13.90
CA ASP A 332 -29.42 -21.53 12.52
C ASP A 332 -29.27 -20.40 11.49
N ASP A 333 -29.71 -19.18 11.86
CA ASP A 333 -29.67 -17.98 11.03
C ASP A 333 -28.69 -16.92 11.53
N ALA A 334 -27.73 -17.28 12.39
CA ALA A 334 -26.79 -16.32 12.97
C ALA A 334 -25.36 -16.85 13.09
N ASN A 335 -24.39 -16.05 12.63
CA ASN A 335 -22.96 -16.35 12.70
C ASN A 335 -22.22 -15.26 13.46
N VAL A 336 -21.16 -15.64 14.18
CA VAL A 336 -20.25 -14.70 14.84
C VAL A 336 -18.85 -14.85 14.27
N ALA A 337 -18.17 -13.73 14.08
CA ALA A 337 -16.74 -13.66 13.81
C ALA A 337 -16.07 -12.71 14.81
N LEU A 338 -14.92 -13.09 15.34
CA LEU A 338 -14.11 -12.29 16.26
C LEU A 338 -12.63 -12.51 15.94
N LYS A 339 -11.85 -11.45 15.78
CA LYS A 339 -10.41 -11.54 15.58
C LYS A 339 -9.66 -10.48 16.37
N SER A 340 -8.59 -10.90 17.00
CA SER A 340 -7.63 -10.02 17.69
C SER A 340 -6.29 -10.04 16.98
N TYR A 341 -5.55 -8.95 17.07
CA TYR A 341 -4.22 -8.83 16.47
C TYR A 341 -3.29 -7.99 17.34
N TYR A 342 -1.99 -8.20 17.14
CA TYR A 342 -0.91 -7.41 17.73
C TYR A 342 0.19 -7.18 16.69
N HIS A 343 0.69 -5.95 16.65
CA HIS A 343 1.81 -5.53 15.83
C HIS A 343 2.89 -4.96 16.76
N HIS A 344 4.13 -5.37 16.53
CA HIS A 344 5.32 -4.70 17.02
C HIS A 344 6.17 -4.31 15.81
N ASN A 345 6.25 -3.03 15.50
CA ASN A 345 6.91 -2.52 14.30
C ASN A 345 8.00 -1.53 14.66
N LYS A 346 9.22 -1.80 14.23
CA LYS A 346 10.38 -0.93 14.41
C LYS A 346 10.94 -0.53 13.07
N GLY A 347 11.25 0.76 12.92
CA GLY A 347 11.88 1.21 11.69
C GLY A 347 12.68 2.49 11.83
N MET A 348 13.51 2.75 10.82
CA MET A 348 14.22 4.02 10.70
C MET A 348 14.58 4.32 9.24
N GLY A 349 14.50 5.59 8.86
CA GLY A 349 15.10 6.13 7.64
C GLY A 349 16.40 6.86 7.98
N LEU A 350 17.51 6.51 7.34
CA LEU A 350 18.85 7.07 7.56
C LEU A 350 19.28 7.88 6.35
N TRP A 351 19.94 9.01 6.58
CA TRP A 351 20.56 9.83 5.54
C TRP A 351 21.90 10.39 6.02
N GLY A 352 22.95 10.28 5.20
CA GLY A 352 24.27 10.86 5.47
C GLY A 352 24.36 12.29 4.96
N THR A 353 24.13 13.27 5.83
CA THR A 353 23.85 14.67 5.41
C THR A 353 24.81 15.68 6.05
N PRO A 354 25.04 16.84 5.41
CA PRO A 354 26.02 17.84 5.87
C PRO A 354 25.44 18.99 6.71
N TYR A 355 24.16 18.90 7.09
CA TYR A 355 23.48 19.97 7.84
C TYR A 355 23.84 20.00 9.32
N VAL A 356 24.19 18.84 9.89
CA VAL A 356 24.66 18.71 11.26
C VAL A 356 26.00 17.99 11.23
N PRO A 357 27.13 18.68 11.48
CA PRO A 357 28.46 18.05 11.46
C PRO A 357 28.61 17.02 12.57
N SER A 358 29.44 16.00 12.31
CA SER A 358 29.84 15.06 13.35
C SER A 358 30.80 15.73 14.35
N PRO A 359 30.67 15.46 15.67
CA PRO A 359 31.54 16.05 16.69
C PRO A 359 33.02 15.62 16.56
N SER A 360 33.28 14.52 15.85
CA SER A 360 34.58 13.97 15.50
C SER A 360 35.33 14.70 14.38
N GLY A 361 34.71 15.71 13.75
CA GLY A 361 35.32 16.56 12.73
C GLY A 361 34.96 16.22 11.27
N SER A 362 34.15 15.18 11.04
CA SER A 362 33.49 14.99 9.73
C SER A 362 32.41 16.06 9.51
N PRO A 363 32.32 16.68 8.32
CA PRO A 363 31.29 17.67 8.03
C PRO A 363 29.91 17.04 7.79
N ILE A 364 29.80 15.71 7.86
CA ILE A 364 28.60 14.92 7.61
C ILE A 364 28.28 14.12 8.87
N SER A 365 27.00 13.92 9.16
CA SER A 365 26.53 12.93 10.15
C SER A 365 25.38 12.09 9.57
N ILE A 366 25.06 10.98 10.23
CA ILE A 366 23.84 10.21 9.91
C ILE A 366 22.67 10.88 10.63
N ARG A 367 21.73 11.43 9.87
CA ARG A 367 20.39 11.80 10.37
C ARG A 367 19.47 10.60 10.27
N THR A 368 18.72 10.30 11.32
CA THR A 368 17.70 9.27 11.32
C THR A 368 16.32 9.84 11.61
N THR A 369 15.28 9.29 10.99
CA THR A 369 13.91 9.37 11.52
C THR A 369 13.52 7.97 11.93
N GLU A 370 13.33 7.77 13.22
CA GLU A 370 13.14 6.46 13.84
C GLU A 370 11.70 6.34 14.33
N TYR A 371 11.15 5.14 14.28
CA TYR A 371 9.87 4.83 14.89
C TYR A 371 9.84 3.47 15.56
N ASP A 372 8.95 3.37 16.56
CA ASP A 372 8.52 2.13 17.19
C ASP A 372 6.99 2.18 17.34
N ILE A 373 6.31 1.05 17.10
CA ILE A 373 4.85 0.93 17.16
C ILE A 373 4.52 -0.33 17.95
N ASP A 374 3.74 -0.17 19.02
CA ASP A 374 3.05 -1.23 19.74
C ASP A 374 1.54 -1.04 19.58
N ARG A 375 0.92 -1.90 18.78
CA ARG A 375 -0.47 -1.74 18.33
C ARG A 375 -1.24 -3.04 18.49
N TRP A 376 -2.41 -2.98 19.10
CA TRP A 376 -3.29 -4.13 19.22
C TRP A 376 -4.74 -3.73 19.00
N GLY A 377 -5.54 -4.68 18.56
CA GLY A 377 -6.96 -4.45 18.38
C GLY A 377 -7.79 -5.71 18.37
N LEU A 378 -9.10 -5.49 18.44
CA LEU A 378 -10.14 -6.50 18.42
C LEU A 378 -11.22 -6.03 17.47
N PHE A 379 -11.64 -6.88 16.55
CA PHE A 379 -12.79 -6.62 15.70
C PHE A 379 -13.65 -7.87 15.58
N GLY A 380 -14.94 -7.66 15.30
CA GLY A 380 -15.87 -8.76 15.12
C GLY A 380 -17.19 -8.30 14.54
N SER A 381 -17.99 -9.29 14.13
CA SER A 381 -19.31 -9.12 13.56
C SER A 381 -20.25 -10.21 14.04
N VAL A 382 -21.54 -9.90 13.98
CA VAL A 382 -22.61 -10.89 13.99
C VAL A 382 -23.46 -10.68 12.75
N ASP A 383 -23.65 -11.76 12.01
CA ASP A 383 -24.39 -11.83 10.76
C ASP A 383 -25.72 -12.54 11.03
N PHE A 384 -26.84 -11.95 10.62
CA PHE A 384 -28.19 -12.47 10.81
C PHE A 384 -28.91 -12.60 9.48
N LYS A 385 -29.58 -13.73 9.24
CA LYS A 385 -30.49 -13.90 8.10
C LYS A 385 -31.95 -13.80 8.56
N LEU A 386 -32.69 -12.81 8.07
CA LEU A 386 -34.07 -12.54 8.46
C LEU A 386 -34.96 -12.35 7.22
N GLY A 387 -35.45 -13.48 6.69
CA GLY A 387 -36.26 -13.50 5.48
C GLY A 387 -35.48 -13.00 4.27
N PHE A 388 -35.86 -11.86 3.72
CA PHE A 388 -35.18 -11.20 2.60
C PHE A 388 -34.00 -10.29 3.03
N ASN A 389 -33.74 -10.17 4.33
CA ASN A 389 -32.68 -9.30 4.87
C ASN A 389 -31.50 -10.15 5.33
N SER A 390 -30.28 -9.68 5.05
CA SER A 390 -29.04 -10.20 5.62
C SER A 390 -28.34 -9.06 6.34
N ILE A 391 -28.47 -9.04 7.67
CA ILE A 391 -28.03 -7.94 8.53
C ILE A 391 -26.69 -8.28 9.15
N VAL A 392 -25.72 -7.36 9.05
CA VAL A 392 -24.42 -7.47 9.69
C VAL A 392 -24.27 -6.32 10.67
N VAL A 393 -23.91 -6.64 11.91
CA VAL A 393 -23.55 -5.66 12.93
C VAL A 393 -22.15 -5.99 13.42
N GLY A 394 -21.24 -5.01 13.37
CA GLY A 394 -19.88 -5.24 13.81
C GLY A 394 -19.20 -4.02 14.41
N GLY A 395 -18.01 -4.27 14.97
CA GLY A 395 -17.23 -3.27 15.65
C GLY A 395 -15.74 -3.55 15.59
N TRP A 396 -14.97 -2.50 15.82
CA TRP A 396 -13.52 -2.54 15.89
C TRP A 396 -13.03 -1.57 16.96
N PHE A 397 -12.16 -2.07 17.82
CA PHE A 397 -11.40 -1.30 18.79
C PHE A 397 -9.90 -1.49 18.51
N GLU A 398 -9.14 -0.41 18.60
CA GLU A 398 -7.69 -0.43 18.50
C GLU A 398 -7.05 0.57 19.45
N HIS A 399 -5.91 0.16 20.01
CA HIS A 399 -4.99 1.03 20.73
C HIS A 399 -3.61 0.96 20.06
N ASN A 400 -3.02 2.12 19.80
CA ASN A 400 -1.74 2.28 19.10
C ASN A 400 -0.82 3.21 19.88
N ASN A 401 0.31 2.69 20.35
CA ASN A 401 1.41 3.51 20.89
C ASN A 401 2.50 3.62 19.83
N PHE A 402 2.78 4.84 19.39
CA PHE A 402 3.74 5.15 18.33
C PHE A 402 4.77 6.15 18.85
N ASN A 403 6.03 5.76 18.93
CA ASN A 403 7.13 6.69 19.19
C ASN A 403 7.76 7.13 17.86
N GLN A 404 8.09 8.41 17.72
CA GLN A 404 8.90 8.91 16.62
C GLN A 404 9.99 9.86 17.09
N ALA A 405 11.19 9.71 16.55
CA ALA A 405 12.32 10.57 16.89
C ALA A 405 13.21 10.92 15.70
N ARG A 406 13.89 12.06 15.81
CA ARG A 406 14.94 12.52 14.89
C ARG A 406 16.27 12.57 15.62
N ARG A 407 17.20 11.73 15.22
CA ARG A 407 18.50 11.57 15.90
C ARG A 407 19.66 11.70 14.93
N PHE A 408 20.82 12.03 15.48
CA PHE A 408 22.06 12.21 14.74
C PHE A 408 23.18 11.36 15.31
N TYR A 409 23.89 10.67 14.42
CA TYR A 409 24.97 9.74 14.76
C TYR A 409 26.26 10.12 14.08
N ASP A 410 27.34 9.98 14.83
CA ASP A 410 28.70 10.33 14.42
C ASP A 410 29.21 9.36 13.33
N LEU A 411 29.75 9.90 12.22
CA LEU A 411 30.40 9.13 11.16
C LEU A 411 31.91 8.95 11.37
N GLY A 412 32.46 9.39 12.50
CA GLY A 412 33.88 9.27 12.81
C GLY A 412 34.74 10.19 11.94
N THR A 413 35.80 9.67 11.35
CA THR A 413 36.81 10.53 10.72
C THR A 413 36.34 11.11 9.37
N ARG A 414 37.09 12.09 8.86
CA ARG A 414 36.88 12.68 7.54
C ARG A 414 37.24 11.76 6.38
N THR A 415 37.95 10.67 6.63
CA THR A 415 38.47 9.78 5.58
C THR A 415 37.76 8.43 5.53
N THR A 416 37.16 7.99 6.64
CA THR A 416 36.54 6.68 6.72
C THR A 416 35.28 6.76 7.60
N PRO A 417 34.11 6.43 7.06
CA PRO A 417 32.87 6.41 7.82
C PRO A 417 32.90 5.26 8.84
N SER A 418 32.52 5.54 10.08
CA SER A 418 32.57 4.59 11.19
C SER A 418 31.31 3.73 11.36
N LYS A 419 30.25 4.02 10.61
CA LYS A 419 28.94 3.37 10.74
C LYS A 419 28.40 2.93 9.38
N SER A 420 27.73 1.78 9.39
CA SER A 420 27.02 1.23 8.24
C SER A 420 25.59 1.77 8.16
N PHE A 421 25.12 2.07 6.96
CA PHE A 421 23.72 2.39 6.68
C PHE A 421 22.81 1.15 6.65
N ARG A 422 23.37 -0.05 6.83
CA ARG A 422 22.61 -1.32 6.87
C ARG A 422 22.38 -1.84 8.28
N GLU A 423 22.78 -1.09 9.29
CA GLU A 423 22.68 -1.47 10.70
C GLU A 423 22.00 -0.36 11.49
N TYR A 424 21.27 -0.75 12.54
CA TYR A 424 20.67 0.21 13.47
C TYR A 424 21.79 0.91 14.25
N PRO A 425 22.08 2.20 14.00
CA PRO A 425 23.16 2.87 14.66
C PRO A 425 22.85 3.05 16.14
N LYS A 426 23.89 3.01 16.97
CA LYS A 426 23.80 3.20 18.42
C LYS A 426 24.53 4.47 18.82
N ASN A 427 24.12 5.00 19.98
CA ASN A 427 24.70 6.16 20.65
C ASN A 427 24.58 7.43 19.80
N PRO A 428 23.36 8.00 19.67
CA PRO A 428 23.20 9.29 19.01
C PRO A 428 23.93 10.37 19.82
N PHE A 429 24.62 11.30 19.15
CA PHE A 429 25.26 12.43 19.83
C PHE A 429 24.28 13.61 20.01
N PHE A 430 23.18 13.62 19.24
CA PHE A 430 22.15 14.64 19.29
C PHE A 430 20.79 14.03 18.96
N THR A 431 19.77 14.35 19.76
CA THR A 431 18.36 14.08 19.46
C THR A 431 17.70 15.42 19.24
N GLN A 432 17.22 15.67 18.02
CA GLN A 432 16.58 16.94 17.67
C GLN A 432 15.18 17.00 18.25
N TRP A 433 14.39 15.94 18.10
CA TRP A 433 13.08 15.81 18.72
C TRP A 433 12.72 14.33 18.94
N ASN A 434 11.82 14.08 19.88
CA ASN A 434 11.31 12.75 20.22
C ASN A 434 9.91 12.88 20.82
N PHE A 435 8.93 12.19 20.25
CA PHE A 435 7.53 12.25 20.63
C PHE A 435 6.93 10.85 20.79
N ASP A 436 6.11 10.69 21.82
CA ASP A 436 5.17 9.59 21.95
C ASP A 436 3.80 10.03 21.45
N PHE A 437 3.15 9.16 20.68
CA PHE A 437 1.78 9.31 20.26
C PHE A 437 0.95 8.13 20.78
N THR A 438 -0.20 8.43 21.36
CA THR A 438 -1.19 7.43 21.74
C THR A 438 -2.45 7.67 20.93
N THR A 439 -2.91 6.64 20.22
CA THR A 439 -4.14 6.70 19.41
C THR A 439 -5.10 5.58 19.82
N ASP A 440 -6.30 5.97 20.23
CA ASP A 440 -7.42 5.06 20.51
C ASP A 440 -8.47 5.20 19.40
N THR A 441 -8.87 4.07 18.81
CA THR A 441 -9.90 4.02 17.77
C THR A 441 -11.05 3.14 18.21
N LEU A 442 -12.27 3.66 18.09
CA LEU A 442 -13.51 2.91 18.20
C LEU A 442 -14.31 3.10 16.92
N GLN A 443 -14.70 2.00 16.29
CA GLN A 443 -15.53 1.97 15.09
C GLN A 443 -16.67 0.97 15.26
N TYR A 444 -17.84 1.30 14.73
CA TYR A 444 -18.95 0.37 14.56
C TYR A 444 -19.53 0.47 13.16
N TYR A 445 -20.23 -0.56 12.72
CA TYR A 445 -20.98 -0.54 11.47
C TYR A 445 -22.23 -1.40 11.54
N VAL A 446 -23.19 -1.04 10.70
CA VAL A 446 -24.42 -1.80 10.46
C VAL A 446 -24.63 -1.84 8.95
N GLN A 447 -24.92 -3.02 8.42
CA GLN A 447 -25.26 -3.23 7.02
C GLN A 447 -26.48 -4.15 6.92
N ASP A 448 -27.33 -3.92 5.94
CA ASP A 448 -28.40 -4.82 5.53
C ASP A 448 -28.33 -5.02 4.02
N ALA A 449 -28.30 -6.29 3.59
CA ALA A 449 -28.46 -6.69 2.21
C ALA A 449 -29.87 -7.27 2.01
N ILE A 450 -30.67 -6.56 1.21
CA ILE A 450 -32.09 -6.81 0.96
C ILE A 450 -32.21 -7.45 -0.42
N GLU A 451 -32.69 -8.69 -0.47
CA GLU A 451 -32.88 -9.46 -1.71
C GLU A 451 -34.35 -9.46 -2.15
N LEU A 452 -34.64 -8.83 -3.30
CA LEU A 452 -35.98 -8.64 -3.86
C LEU A 452 -36.08 -9.24 -5.26
N GLY A 453 -35.73 -10.52 -5.39
CA GLY A 453 -35.68 -11.21 -6.69
C GLY A 453 -34.47 -10.76 -7.49
N GLU A 454 -34.68 -10.13 -8.65
CA GLU A 454 -33.61 -9.62 -9.53
C GLU A 454 -32.95 -8.34 -8.98
N LEU A 455 -33.58 -7.68 -8.01
CA LEU A 455 -33.06 -6.47 -7.36
C LEU A 455 -32.45 -6.82 -6.01
N LYS A 456 -31.19 -6.43 -5.80
CA LYS A 456 -30.54 -6.43 -4.49
C LYS A 456 -30.21 -4.99 -4.09
N ILE A 457 -30.52 -4.64 -2.85
CA ILE A 457 -30.23 -3.34 -2.26
C ILE A 457 -29.38 -3.55 -1.03
N ASN A 458 -28.26 -2.84 -0.92
CA ASN A 458 -27.51 -2.77 0.33
C ASN A 458 -27.67 -1.37 0.91
N ILE A 459 -28.03 -1.31 2.18
CA ILE A 459 -28.01 -0.09 2.99
C ILE A 459 -27.10 -0.32 4.19
N GLY A 460 -26.39 0.70 4.62
CA GLY A 460 -25.55 0.58 5.80
C GLY A 460 -24.89 1.88 6.16
N TRP A 461 -24.32 1.93 7.35
CA TRP A 461 -23.51 3.05 7.78
C TRP A 461 -22.38 2.59 8.69
N LYS A 462 -21.37 3.44 8.79
CA LYS A 462 -20.26 3.29 9.71
C LYS A 462 -20.17 4.50 10.61
N GLY A 463 -19.73 4.30 11.85
CA GLY A 463 -19.37 5.38 12.75
C GLY A 463 -18.03 5.13 13.40
N PHE A 464 -17.26 6.17 13.69
CA PHE A 464 -16.03 6.06 14.47
C PHE A 464 -15.76 7.26 15.37
N LYS A 465 -14.87 7.03 16.32
CA LYS A 465 -14.16 8.04 17.11
C LYS A 465 -12.68 7.65 17.16
N VAL A 466 -11.81 8.64 16.95
CA VAL A 466 -10.37 8.53 17.10
C VAL A 466 -9.90 9.63 18.04
N ASP A 467 -9.32 9.24 19.17
CA ASP A 467 -8.60 10.15 20.07
C ASP A 467 -7.11 9.95 19.81
N ASN A 468 -6.38 11.04 19.58
CA ASN A 468 -4.95 11.00 19.29
C ASN A 468 -4.23 12.07 20.11
N GLU A 469 -3.16 11.69 20.78
CA GLU A 469 -2.40 12.53 21.71
C GLU A 469 -0.92 12.46 21.35
N ALA A 470 -0.25 13.62 21.37
CA ALA A 470 1.18 13.73 21.17
C ALA A 470 1.85 14.35 22.39
N ASP A 471 2.85 13.65 22.95
CA ASP A 471 3.64 14.04 24.12
C ASP A 471 5.13 14.11 23.75
N ALA A 472 5.81 15.21 24.10
CA ALA A 472 7.21 15.39 23.78
C ALA A 472 8.10 14.78 24.88
N ILE A 473 8.95 13.84 24.50
CA ILE A 473 10.10 13.42 25.33
C ILE A 473 11.25 14.42 25.16
N VAL A 474 11.51 14.84 23.91
CA VAL A 474 12.46 15.90 23.55
C VAL A 474 11.73 16.87 22.63
N LYS A 475 11.45 18.06 23.15
CA LYS A 475 10.71 19.10 22.42
C LYS A 475 11.65 19.98 21.60
N ASP A 476 11.20 20.33 20.41
CA ASP A 476 11.82 21.33 19.53
C ASP A 476 10.72 22.20 18.92
N VAL A 477 10.54 22.17 17.60
CA VAL A 477 9.57 23.03 16.89
C VAL A 477 8.13 22.48 16.92
N PHE A 478 7.95 21.16 17.05
CA PHE A 478 6.64 20.51 16.92
C PHE A 478 5.76 20.61 18.18
N PRO A 479 4.43 20.69 18.03
CA PRO A 479 3.45 20.80 19.11
C PRO A 479 3.27 19.50 19.92
N GLU A 480 2.82 19.68 21.16
CA GLU A 480 2.15 18.65 21.95
C GLU A 480 0.65 18.95 22.01
N GLY A 481 -0.16 17.92 22.29
CA GLY A 481 -1.58 18.10 22.54
C GLY A 481 -2.43 16.92 22.10
N LYS A 482 -3.71 16.99 22.48
CA LYS A 482 -4.74 16.01 22.11
C LYS A 482 -5.60 16.55 20.98
N PHE A 483 -6.04 15.66 20.11
CA PHE A 483 -7.01 15.96 19.07
C PHE A 483 -7.95 14.77 18.86
N LYS A 484 -9.22 15.09 18.63
CA LYS A 484 -10.28 14.11 18.44
C LYS A 484 -10.91 14.28 17.07
N THR A 485 -11.07 13.16 16.35
CA THR A 485 -11.94 13.09 15.17
C THR A 485 -13.09 12.14 15.45
N GLU A 486 -14.32 12.58 15.21
CA GLU A 486 -15.50 11.71 15.36
C GLU A 486 -16.50 11.96 14.24
N ASP A 487 -17.07 10.87 13.73
CA ASP A 487 -18.20 10.86 12.82
C ASP A 487 -18.94 9.54 12.99
N TRP A 488 -20.09 9.60 13.65
CA TRP A 488 -20.86 8.42 14.03
C TRP A 488 -21.84 7.93 12.96
N PHE A 489 -21.97 8.64 11.83
CA PHE A 489 -22.95 8.28 10.80
C PHE A 489 -22.45 8.64 9.40
N GLN A 490 -21.77 7.67 8.78
CA GLN A 490 -21.31 7.72 7.39
C GLN A 490 -22.15 6.75 6.56
N PRO A 491 -23.23 7.21 5.90
CA PRO A 491 -24.16 6.35 5.19
C PRO A 491 -23.59 5.82 3.87
N SER A 492 -24.05 4.63 3.51
CA SER A 492 -23.84 3.98 2.22
C SER A 492 -25.15 3.34 1.74
N VAL A 493 -25.42 3.49 0.45
CA VAL A 493 -26.52 2.81 -0.23
C VAL A 493 -26.03 2.34 -1.59
N GLY A 494 -26.37 1.11 -1.95
CA GLY A 494 -26.08 0.54 -3.25
C GLY A 494 -27.23 -0.32 -3.73
N MET A 495 -27.40 -0.42 -5.04
CA MET A 495 -28.36 -1.29 -5.67
C MET A 495 -27.72 -2.00 -6.86
N VAL A 496 -28.14 -3.23 -7.11
CA VAL A 496 -27.82 -3.98 -8.32
C VAL A 496 -29.08 -4.66 -8.85
N TYR A 497 -29.28 -4.61 -10.17
CA TYR A 497 -30.39 -5.25 -10.85
C TYR A 497 -29.86 -6.23 -11.90
N ASP A 498 -30.22 -7.51 -11.79
CA ASP A 498 -29.87 -8.57 -12.75
C ASP A 498 -30.81 -8.54 -13.96
N LEU A 499 -30.24 -8.47 -15.16
CA LEU A 499 -30.93 -8.46 -16.45
C LEU A 499 -30.82 -9.79 -17.21
N GLY A 500 -30.35 -10.86 -16.55
CA GLY A 500 -30.18 -12.17 -17.18
C GLY A 500 -28.94 -12.24 -18.07
N GLY A 501 -27.79 -11.87 -17.51
CA GLY A 501 -26.47 -11.88 -18.19
C GLY A 501 -25.73 -10.54 -18.14
N ALA A 502 -26.44 -9.48 -17.75
CA ALA A 502 -25.87 -8.19 -17.38
C ALA A 502 -26.41 -7.75 -16.02
N GLU A 503 -25.63 -6.96 -15.29
CA GLU A 503 -26.06 -6.34 -14.03
C GLU A 503 -25.86 -4.83 -14.13
N VAL A 504 -26.88 -4.05 -13.75
CA VAL A 504 -26.74 -2.60 -13.60
C VAL A 504 -26.63 -2.29 -12.12
N PHE A 505 -25.60 -1.53 -11.75
CA PHE A 505 -25.37 -1.15 -10.35
C PHE A 505 -25.27 0.36 -10.21
N ALA A 506 -25.73 0.87 -9.07
CA ALA A 506 -25.58 2.27 -8.70
C ALA A 506 -25.38 2.39 -7.19
N GLY A 507 -24.65 3.40 -6.74
CA GLY A 507 -24.38 3.57 -5.32
C GLY A 507 -24.01 4.99 -4.93
N PHE A 508 -24.18 5.25 -3.63
CA PHE A 508 -23.74 6.45 -2.95
C PHE A 508 -23.04 6.04 -1.65
N THR A 509 -21.90 6.68 -1.37
CA THR A 509 -21.22 6.52 -0.08
C THR A 509 -20.64 7.84 0.40
N GLN A 510 -20.83 8.12 1.68
CA GLN A 510 -20.14 9.19 2.40
C GLN A 510 -19.04 8.59 3.28
N ALA A 511 -17.89 9.26 3.38
CA ALA A 511 -16.81 8.87 4.28
C ALA A 511 -16.08 10.07 4.85
N THR A 512 -15.58 9.90 6.07
CA THR A 512 -14.77 10.87 6.81
C THR A 512 -13.47 10.21 7.21
N ARG A 513 -12.37 10.95 7.16
CA ARG A 513 -11.05 10.47 7.55
C ARG A 513 -10.55 11.12 8.83
N ALA A 514 -10.01 10.31 9.74
CA ALA A 514 -9.26 10.77 10.89
C ALA A 514 -7.90 11.39 10.51
N PHE A 515 -7.47 12.39 11.26
CA PHE A 515 -6.14 12.97 11.10
C PHE A 515 -5.04 11.96 11.48
N PRO A 516 -3.98 11.82 10.67
CA PRO A 516 -2.87 10.93 11.00
C PRO A 516 -1.97 11.54 12.09
N SER A 517 -1.23 10.70 12.82
CA SER A 517 -0.28 11.15 13.85
C SER A 517 0.91 11.91 13.24
N VAL A 518 1.39 11.46 12.07
CA VAL A 518 2.48 12.07 11.29
C VAL A 518 2.13 12.11 9.79
N ASN A 519 2.96 12.75 8.95
CA ASN A 519 2.80 12.88 7.49
C ASN A 519 1.47 13.55 7.05
N GLY A 520 1.45 14.88 6.94
CA GLY A 520 0.19 15.61 6.72
C GLY A 520 -0.70 15.65 7.97
N SER A 521 -0.04 15.56 9.12
CA SER A 521 -0.61 15.59 10.46
C SER A 521 -0.80 17.03 10.95
N ILE A 522 -1.78 17.22 11.83
CA ILE A 522 -2.01 18.49 12.54
C ILE A 522 -0.85 18.87 13.45
N TRP A 523 -0.01 17.90 13.85
CA TRP A 523 1.22 18.14 14.61
C TRP A 523 2.41 18.49 13.71
N GLY A 524 2.26 18.52 12.38
CA GLY A 524 3.31 18.87 11.43
C GLY A 524 3.67 20.35 11.35
N THR A 525 3.34 21.14 12.37
CA THR A 525 3.45 22.61 12.43
C THR A 525 4.16 23.05 13.73
N THR A 526 4.09 24.32 14.13
CA THR A 526 4.56 24.82 15.43
C THR A 526 3.47 24.73 16.51
N GLN A 527 3.82 24.87 17.80
CA GLN A 527 2.80 24.96 18.87
C GLN A 527 1.75 26.05 18.60
N ALA A 528 2.19 27.26 18.23
CA ALA A 528 1.27 28.35 17.90
C ALA A 528 0.40 28.02 16.66
N GLY A 529 0.97 27.33 15.67
CA GLY A 529 0.23 26.87 14.50
C GLY A 529 -0.84 25.83 14.84
N PHE A 530 -0.53 24.89 15.73
CA PHE A 530 -1.49 23.89 16.23
C PHE A 530 -2.62 24.55 17.00
N ASP A 531 -2.30 25.45 17.95
CA ASP A 531 -3.31 26.15 18.74
C ASP A 531 -4.20 27.06 17.88
N ALA A 532 -3.69 27.57 16.76
CA ALA A 532 -4.45 28.40 15.82
C ALA A 532 -5.48 27.60 15.01
N ILE A 533 -5.23 26.31 14.72
CA ILE A 533 -6.08 25.51 13.83
C ILE A 533 -6.93 24.46 14.56
N LYS A 534 -6.52 24.00 15.75
CA LYS A 534 -7.15 22.84 16.43
C LYS A 534 -8.67 22.97 16.64
N ASP A 535 -9.17 24.18 16.83
CA ASP A 535 -10.60 24.42 17.09
C ASP A 535 -11.40 24.71 15.80
N THR A 536 -10.72 24.82 14.65
CA THR A 536 -11.33 25.21 13.36
C THR A 536 -11.11 24.22 12.24
N ILE A 537 -10.06 23.41 12.32
CA ILE A 537 -9.69 22.45 11.29
C ILE A 537 -10.72 21.33 11.25
N LYS A 538 -11.16 20.99 10.04
CA LYS A 538 -12.14 19.93 9.82
C LYS A 538 -11.49 18.70 9.18
N PRO A 539 -11.93 17.49 9.57
CA PRO A 539 -11.50 16.28 8.88
C PRO A 539 -11.94 16.31 7.42
N GLU A 540 -11.15 15.69 6.56
CA GLU A 540 -11.50 15.54 5.16
C GLU A 540 -12.65 14.54 5.00
N THR A 541 -13.62 14.88 4.17
CA THR A 541 -14.77 14.02 3.85
C THR A 541 -14.94 13.85 2.34
N SER A 542 -15.59 12.76 1.92
CA SER A 542 -15.92 12.48 0.52
C SER A 542 -17.36 12.01 0.36
N ASP A 543 -18.02 12.53 -0.66
CA ASP A 543 -19.27 11.99 -1.21
C ASP A 543 -18.98 11.33 -2.55
N THR A 544 -19.21 10.02 -2.66
CA THR A 544 -18.97 9.24 -3.88
C THR A 544 -20.28 8.74 -4.46
N TYR A 545 -20.50 9.01 -5.74
CA TYR A 545 -21.63 8.53 -6.53
C TYR A 545 -21.11 7.64 -7.65
N GLU A 546 -21.73 6.49 -7.85
CA GLU A 546 -21.33 5.50 -8.86
C GLU A 546 -22.52 4.97 -9.64
N LEU A 547 -22.29 4.68 -10.92
CA LEU A 547 -23.21 4.00 -11.80
C LEU A 547 -22.40 3.15 -12.78
N GLY A 548 -22.83 1.92 -13.02
CA GLY A 548 -22.18 1.08 -14.01
C GLY A 548 -23.01 -0.11 -14.45
N VAL A 549 -22.46 -0.81 -15.42
CA VAL A 549 -22.98 -2.07 -15.96
C VAL A 549 -21.87 -3.10 -15.96
N ARG A 550 -22.20 -4.33 -15.58
CA ARG A 550 -21.35 -5.51 -15.71
C ARG A 550 -22.02 -6.47 -16.67
N TYR A 551 -21.23 -7.17 -17.45
CA TYR A 551 -21.71 -8.20 -18.35
C TYR A 551 -20.73 -9.36 -18.30
N GLY A 552 -21.26 -10.58 -18.26
CA GLY A 552 -20.45 -11.78 -18.14
C GLY A 552 -21.09 -12.96 -18.84
N ASN A 553 -20.31 -13.64 -19.66
CA ASN A 553 -20.63 -14.94 -20.24
C ASN A 553 -19.36 -15.80 -20.32
N SER A 554 -19.45 -17.00 -20.91
CA SER A 554 -18.31 -17.93 -20.99
C SER A 554 -17.10 -17.40 -21.79
N ALA A 555 -17.30 -16.43 -22.69
CA ALA A 555 -16.27 -15.89 -23.57
C ALA A 555 -15.78 -14.50 -23.15
N PHE A 556 -16.62 -13.69 -22.51
CA PHE A 556 -16.29 -12.31 -22.16
C PHE A 556 -16.91 -11.91 -20.83
N ASN A 557 -16.10 -11.31 -19.95
CA ASN A 557 -16.58 -10.55 -18.81
C ASN A 557 -16.04 -9.13 -18.86
N GLY A 558 -16.82 -8.19 -18.36
CA GLY A 558 -16.40 -6.81 -18.33
C GLY A 558 -17.32 -5.90 -17.54
N VAL A 559 -16.79 -4.71 -17.28
CA VAL A 559 -17.45 -3.64 -16.53
C VAL A 559 -17.23 -2.31 -17.25
N LEU A 560 -18.29 -1.50 -17.26
CA LEU A 560 -18.22 -0.08 -17.61
C LEU A 560 -18.87 0.70 -16.47
N GLY A 561 -18.11 1.59 -15.85
CA GLY A 561 -18.55 2.41 -14.73
C GLY A 561 -18.24 3.89 -14.94
N ALA A 562 -19.02 4.74 -14.28
CA ALA A 562 -18.76 6.15 -14.13
C ALA A 562 -18.91 6.54 -12.66
N TYR A 563 -18.11 7.52 -12.24
CA TYR A 563 -18.13 7.99 -10.86
C TYR A 563 -18.03 9.52 -10.78
N LEU A 564 -18.60 10.06 -9.69
CA LEU A 564 -18.42 11.43 -9.24
C LEU A 564 -18.02 11.39 -7.76
N VAL A 565 -16.87 11.97 -7.44
CA VAL A 565 -16.39 12.16 -6.08
C VAL A 565 -16.30 13.65 -5.79
N ASN A 566 -16.95 14.09 -4.73
CA ASN A 566 -16.78 15.42 -4.18
C ASN A 566 -16.08 15.30 -2.83
N PHE A 567 -14.86 15.84 -2.74
CA PHE A 567 -14.18 16.01 -1.47
C PHE A 567 -14.58 17.34 -0.86
N HIS A 568 -14.76 17.34 0.46
CA HIS A 568 -14.93 18.54 1.27
C HIS A 568 -13.78 18.63 2.27
N ASP A 569 -13.41 19.86 2.60
CA ASP A 569 -12.35 20.15 3.57
C ASP A 569 -11.01 19.46 3.25
N ARG A 570 -10.68 19.29 1.95
CA ARG A 570 -9.46 18.61 1.48
C ARG A 570 -8.23 19.17 2.19
N LEU A 571 -7.40 18.29 2.74
CA LEU A 571 -6.18 18.71 3.43
C LEU A 571 -4.99 18.61 2.49
N LEU A 572 -4.26 19.72 2.30
CA LEU A 572 -2.96 19.71 1.63
C LEU A 572 -1.87 20.16 2.60
N GLY A 573 -0.74 19.44 2.57
CA GLY A 573 0.50 19.85 3.22
C GLY A 573 1.44 20.44 2.17
N VAL A 574 1.79 21.71 2.32
CA VAL A 574 2.80 22.35 1.46
C VAL A 574 4.18 22.14 2.10
N ALA A 575 5.05 21.41 1.41
CA ALA A 575 6.43 21.23 1.86
C ALA A 575 7.19 22.56 1.83
N SER A 576 7.88 22.89 2.92
CA SER A 576 8.72 24.09 3.05
C SER A 576 10.20 23.70 3.07
N GLY A 577 11.04 24.35 2.26
CA GLY A 577 12.48 24.07 2.19
C GLY A 577 12.85 22.64 1.75
N PRO A 578 14.15 22.27 1.82
CA PRO A 578 14.64 20.93 1.53
C PRO A 578 14.06 19.87 2.50
N ASP A 579 13.56 18.75 1.97
CA ASP A 579 12.95 17.68 2.78
C ASP A 579 13.90 17.10 3.82
N ILE A 580 15.18 17.04 3.45
CA ILE A 580 16.27 16.51 4.26
C ILE A 580 16.44 17.26 5.60
N ILE A 581 16.00 18.52 5.69
CA ILE A 581 16.09 19.32 6.92
C ILE A 581 14.89 19.02 7.83
N GLY A 582 13.77 18.55 7.27
CA GLY A 582 12.55 18.25 8.02
C GLY A 582 11.77 19.48 8.46
N SER A 583 11.74 20.53 7.62
CA SER A 583 11.01 21.76 7.92
C SER A 583 9.51 21.48 8.14
N PRO A 584 8.85 22.18 9.08
CA PRO A 584 7.41 22.05 9.27
C PRO A 584 6.63 22.32 7.98
N SER A 585 5.69 21.44 7.66
CA SER A 585 4.77 21.63 6.54
C SER A 585 3.61 22.52 6.97
N VAL A 586 3.12 23.36 6.08
CA VAL A 586 1.89 24.11 6.35
C VAL A 586 0.70 23.25 5.91
N LEU A 587 -0.03 22.70 6.88
CA LEU A 587 -1.28 21.97 6.65
C LEU A 587 -2.44 22.96 6.52
N GLN A 588 -3.22 22.85 5.45
CA GLN A 588 -4.35 23.74 5.18
C GLN A 588 -5.55 22.97 4.62
N ASN A 589 -6.76 23.32 5.06
CA ASN A 589 -7.98 22.95 4.33
C ASN A 589 -8.02 23.78 3.04
N VAL A 590 -7.92 23.12 1.89
CA VAL A 590 -7.92 23.76 0.56
C VAL A 590 -9.31 23.82 -0.07
N GLY A 591 -10.35 23.51 0.72
CA GLY A 591 -11.73 23.48 0.26
C GLY A 591 -12.08 22.21 -0.50
N SER A 592 -12.79 22.35 -1.61
CA SER A 592 -13.35 21.22 -2.35
C SER A 592 -12.46 20.74 -3.49
N VAL A 593 -12.48 19.43 -3.72
CA VAL A 593 -11.95 18.77 -4.94
C VAL A 593 -13.08 18.00 -5.60
N ARG A 594 -13.16 18.07 -6.93
CA ARG A 594 -14.10 17.23 -7.69
C ARG A 594 -13.32 16.28 -8.59
N SER A 595 -13.62 15.00 -8.50
CA SER A 595 -13.12 13.96 -9.40
C SER A 595 -14.28 13.33 -10.15
N VAL A 596 -14.24 13.37 -11.48
CA VAL A 596 -15.22 12.69 -12.35
C VAL A 596 -14.46 11.74 -13.25
N GLY A 597 -14.93 10.51 -13.38
CA GLY A 597 -14.26 9.55 -14.25
C GLY A 597 -15.15 8.50 -14.86
N VAL A 598 -14.60 7.86 -15.88
CA VAL A 598 -15.16 6.69 -16.58
C VAL A 598 -14.11 5.61 -16.57
N GLU A 599 -14.54 4.40 -16.24
CA GLU A 599 -13.69 3.22 -16.11
C GLU A 599 -14.29 2.09 -16.92
N ALA A 600 -13.45 1.42 -17.69
CA ALA A 600 -13.83 0.22 -18.40
C ALA A 600 -12.77 -0.85 -18.20
N ALA A 601 -13.18 -2.09 -18.02
CA ALA A 601 -12.29 -3.23 -18.04
C ALA A 601 -13.02 -4.45 -18.61
N GLY A 602 -12.27 -5.35 -19.25
CA GLY A 602 -12.83 -6.61 -19.69
C GLY A 602 -11.76 -7.64 -20.03
N ASP A 603 -12.13 -8.90 -19.88
CA ASP A 603 -11.39 -10.07 -20.32
C ASP A 603 -12.16 -10.78 -21.44
N LEU A 604 -11.45 -11.19 -22.48
CA LEU A 604 -12.00 -11.91 -23.62
C LEU A 604 -11.21 -13.21 -23.82
N LYS A 605 -11.87 -14.34 -23.62
CA LYS A 605 -11.37 -15.67 -23.97
C LYS A 605 -11.59 -15.91 -25.46
N LEU A 606 -10.53 -15.78 -26.25
CA LEU A 606 -10.60 -16.05 -27.70
C LEU A 606 -10.77 -17.54 -27.98
N ASN A 607 -10.15 -18.37 -27.14
CA ASN A 607 -10.28 -19.82 -27.08
C ASN A 607 -9.79 -20.30 -25.70
N GLU A 608 -9.65 -21.61 -25.51
CA GLU A 608 -9.23 -22.22 -24.23
C GLU A 608 -7.82 -21.84 -23.77
N VAL A 609 -6.96 -21.37 -24.68
CA VAL A 609 -5.54 -21.09 -24.39
C VAL A 609 -5.15 -19.64 -24.60
N VAL A 610 -5.97 -18.79 -25.21
CA VAL A 610 -5.66 -17.37 -25.47
C VAL A 610 -6.70 -16.46 -24.83
N THR A 611 -6.22 -15.56 -23.98
CA THR A 611 -7.05 -14.54 -23.34
C THR A 611 -6.49 -13.14 -23.63
N LEU A 612 -7.40 -12.20 -23.90
CA LEU A 612 -7.09 -10.78 -24.02
C LEU A 612 -7.67 -10.05 -22.81
N TYR A 613 -6.92 -9.12 -22.24
CA TYR A 613 -7.42 -8.22 -21.21
C TYR A 613 -7.14 -6.77 -21.60
N ALA A 614 -8.10 -5.90 -21.32
CA ALA A 614 -7.91 -4.46 -21.45
C ALA A 614 -8.62 -3.71 -20.33
N SER A 615 -8.00 -2.63 -19.86
CA SER A 615 -8.65 -1.64 -19.01
C SER A 615 -8.33 -0.22 -19.46
N TYR A 616 -9.26 0.68 -19.24
CA TYR A 616 -9.13 2.09 -19.56
C TYR A 616 -9.76 2.94 -18.47
N THR A 617 -9.12 4.08 -18.20
CA THR A 617 -9.60 5.06 -17.24
C THR A 617 -9.44 6.45 -17.81
N TYR A 618 -10.52 7.21 -17.72
CA TYR A 618 -10.51 8.66 -17.82
C TYR A 618 -10.83 9.26 -16.46
N THR A 619 -9.99 10.19 -15.97
CA THR A 619 -10.21 10.88 -14.70
C THR A 619 -9.95 12.38 -14.85
N ASP A 620 -10.93 13.19 -14.48
CA ASP A 620 -10.80 14.64 -14.33
C ASP A 620 -10.95 15.02 -12.85
N ALA A 621 -9.80 15.07 -12.15
CA ALA A 621 -9.69 15.52 -10.77
C ALA A 621 -9.17 16.96 -10.73
N THR A 622 -9.99 17.88 -10.21
CA THR A 622 -9.73 19.33 -10.25
C THR A 622 -10.02 20.00 -8.91
N TYR A 623 -9.10 20.86 -8.45
CA TYR A 623 -9.30 21.73 -7.28
C TYR A 623 -10.38 22.78 -7.56
N ARG A 624 -11.28 23.02 -6.59
CA ARG A 624 -12.45 23.90 -6.76
C ARG A 624 -12.27 25.28 -6.14
N ASP A 625 -11.32 25.41 -5.24
CA ASP A 625 -11.06 26.63 -4.47
C ASP A 625 -9.59 27.06 -4.56
N ASP A 626 -9.36 28.34 -4.29
CA ASP A 626 -8.02 28.87 -4.06
C ASP A 626 -7.70 28.79 -2.57
N VAL A 627 -6.42 28.64 -2.23
CA VAL A 627 -5.98 28.50 -0.85
C VAL A 627 -5.49 29.83 -0.34
N VAL A 628 -5.99 30.25 0.81
CA VAL A 628 -5.54 31.46 1.51
C VAL A 628 -4.81 31.02 2.77
N ASP A 629 -3.54 31.40 2.90
CA ASP A 629 -2.77 31.09 4.10
C ASP A 629 -3.10 32.03 5.27
N GLY A 630 -2.57 31.72 6.46
CA GLY A 630 -2.79 32.53 7.67
C GLY A 630 -2.24 33.96 7.59
N ALA A 631 -1.38 34.26 6.61
CA ALA A 631 -0.87 35.61 6.32
C ALA A 631 -1.68 36.32 5.23
N GLY A 632 -2.71 35.68 4.66
CA GLY A 632 -3.57 36.21 3.61
C GLY A 632 -3.02 36.03 2.19
N ALA A 633 -1.93 35.31 1.98
CA ALA A 633 -1.42 35.03 0.65
C ALA A 633 -2.27 33.99 -0.06
N ILE A 634 -2.56 34.23 -1.35
CA ILE A 634 -3.46 33.39 -2.15
C ILE A 634 -2.65 32.50 -3.09
N THR A 635 -2.77 31.19 -2.92
CA THR A 635 -2.31 30.18 -3.89
C THR A 635 -3.46 29.81 -4.82
N ARG A 636 -3.33 30.15 -6.10
CA ARG A 636 -4.39 30.00 -7.11
C ARG A 636 -4.51 28.57 -7.63
N LEU A 637 -5.17 27.70 -6.86
CA LEU A 637 -5.38 26.29 -7.18
C LEU A 637 -6.67 26.03 -7.96
N LYS A 638 -7.63 26.93 -7.93
CA LYS A 638 -8.92 26.71 -8.60
C LYS A 638 -8.75 26.39 -10.08
N GLY A 639 -9.31 25.27 -10.52
CA GLY A 639 -9.23 24.80 -11.90
C GLY A 639 -7.93 24.05 -12.25
N LYS A 640 -6.99 23.91 -11.30
CA LYS A 640 -5.78 23.09 -11.46
C LYS A 640 -6.13 21.60 -11.28
N THR A 641 -5.44 20.76 -12.04
CA THR A 641 -5.54 19.30 -11.90
C THR A 641 -4.87 18.87 -10.61
N VAL A 642 -5.52 17.95 -9.89
CA VAL A 642 -4.98 17.35 -8.67
C VAL A 642 -3.62 16.72 -8.98
N VAL A 643 -2.67 16.93 -8.09
CA VAL A 643 -1.31 16.40 -8.24
C VAL A 643 -1.38 14.87 -8.34
N ASP A 644 -0.56 14.30 -9.23
CA ASP A 644 -0.52 12.85 -9.49
C ASP A 644 -1.85 12.22 -9.96
N ALA A 645 -2.75 13.02 -10.55
CA ALA A 645 -3.95 12.53 -11.22
C ALA A 645 -3.77 12.48 -12.76
N PRO A 646 -3.23 11.39 -13.34
CA PRO A 646 -3.16 11.23 -14.79
C PRO A 646 -4.57 11.19 -15.39
N LYS A 647 -4.80 11.97 -16.46
CA LYS A 647 -6.13 12.04 -17.10
C LYS A 647 -6.54 10.76 -17.80
N HIS A 648 -5.56 10.07 -18.39
CA HIS A 648 -5.77 8.81 -19.10
C HIS A 648 -4.80 7.76 -18.59
N MET A 649 -5.33 6.57 -18.33
CA MET A 649 -4.57 5.34 -18.10
C MET A 649 -5.18 4.22 -18.92
N ALA A 650 -4.34 3.33 -19.41
CA ALA A 650 -4.79 2.13 -20.12
C ALA A 650 -3.86 0.95 -19.84
N ARG A 651 -4.46 -0.23 -19.78
CA ARG A 651 -3.76 -1.51 -19.69
C ARG A 651 -4.23 -2.40 -20.82
N GLY A 652 -3.29 -3.12 -21.41
CA GLY A 652 -3.58 -4.12 -22.42
C GLY A 652 -2.70 -5.33 -22.21
N GLU A 653 -3.26 -6.51 -22.42
CA GLU A 653 -2.58 -7.75 -22.17
C GLU A 653 -3.05 -8.87 -23.10
N ILE A 654 -2.08 -9.69 -23.49
CA ILE A 654 -2.29 -10.93 -24.22
C ILE A 654 -1.68 -12.04 -23.40
N GLY A 655 -2.51 -13.02 -23.02
CA GLY A 655 -2.12 -14.24 -22.33
C GLY A 655 -2.27 -15.46 -23.23
N TYR A 656 -1.32 -16.37 -23.13
CA TYR A 656 -1.37 -17.73 -23.67
C TYR A 656 -1.11 -18.71 -22.52
N ASP A 657 -1.93 -19.76 -22.36
CA ASP A 657 -1.67 -20.87 -21.43
C ASP A 657 -2.32 -22.16 -21.94
N ASP A 658 -1.52 -23.15 -22.33
CA ASP A 658 -1.99 -24.49 -22.75
C ASP A 658 -1.83 -25.54 -21.65
N SER A 659 -1.76 -25.08 -20.40
CA SER A 659 -1.42 -25.84 -19.20
C SER A 659 0.03 -26.30 -19.08
N ALA A 660 0.82 -26.39 -20.16
CA ALA A 660 2.24 -26.75 -20.11
C ALA A 660 3.12 -25.52 -20.35
N LEU A 661 2.86 -24.78 -21.41
CA LEU A 661 3.48 -23.53 -21.77
C LEU A 661 2.52 -22.38 -21.46
N PHE A 662 3.03 -21.33 -20.82
CA PHE A 662 2.33 -20.06 -20.71
C PHE A 662 3.22 -18.90 -21.15
N ALA A 663 2.60 -17.89 -21.75
CA ALA A 663 3.26 -16.65 -22.15
C ALA A 663 2.33 -15.47 -21.93
N ARG A 664 2.90 -14.32 -21.58
CA ARG A 664 2.13 -13.10 -21.36
C ARG A 664 2.94 -11.89 -21.79
N VAL A 665 2.26 -10.95 -22.45
CA VAL A 665 2.80 -9.62 -22.76
C VAL A 665 1.78 -8.59 -22.32
N SER A 666 2.23 -7.59 -21.56
CA SER A 666 1.38 -6.51 -21.07
C SER A 666 1.96 -5.13 -21.43
N ALA A 667 1.06 -4.16 -21.55
CA ALA A 667 1.36 -2.77 -21.80
C ALA A 667 0.67 -1.88 -20.75
N ASN A 668 1.43 -0.94 -20.19
CA ASN A 668 1.02 0.02 -19.18
C ASN A 668 1.16 1.44 -19.73
N TYR A 669 0.06 2.05 -20.13
CA TYR A 669 0.01 3.44 -20.56
C TYR A 669 -0.48 4.37 -19.45
N MET A 670 0.22 5.49 -19.31
CA MET A 670 -0.21 6.59 -18.45
C MET A 670 0.13 7.93 -19.11
N SER A 671 -0.83 8.84 -19.08
CA SER A 671 -0.66 10.22 -19.56
C SER A 671 0.23 11.07 -18.65
N ARG A 672 0.47 12.33 -19.05
CA ARG A 672 1.23 13.32 -18.27
C ARG A 672 0.71 13.42 -16.83
N ARG A 673 1.63 13.62 -15.87
CA ARG A 673 1.32 13.89 -14.46
C ARG A 673 2.00 15.15 -13.95
N PHE A 674 1.26 15.98 -13.23
CA PHE A 674 1.81 17.13 -12.52
C PHE A 674 2.29 16.71 -11.13
N PHE A 675 3.43 17.27 -10.70
CA PHE A 675 4.03 16.98 -9.39
C PHE A 675 4.07 18.21 -8.46
N ASN A 676 3.35 19.27 -8.82
CA ASN A 676 3.18 20.46 -7.98
C ASN A 676 1.78 21.07 -8.14
N TYR A 677 1.35 21.81 -7.13
CA TYR A 677 -0.04 22.25 -7.01
C TYR A 677 -0.45 23.26 -8.11
N LEU A 678 0.46 24.14 -8.53
CA LEU A 678 0.19 25.12 -9.58
C LEU A 678 0.25 24.55 -11.01
N ASN A 679 0.62 23.28 -11.14
CA ASN A 679 0.74 22.54 -12.39
C ASN A 679 1.71 23.18 -13.41
N ASP A 680 2.78 23.82 -12.94
CA ASP A 680 3.82 24.44 -13.81
C ASP A 680 4.99 23.49 -14.11
N ARG A 681 5.04 22.32 -13.47
CA ARG A 681 5.95 21.22 -13.80
C ARG A 681 5.23 19.87 -13.86
N SER A 682 5.69 19.02 -14.78
CA SER A 682 5.08 17.71 -15.04
C SER A 682 6.08 16.72 -15.60
N VAL A 683 5.82 15.42 -15.39
CA VAL A 683 6.50 14.34 -16.09
C VAL A 683 5.70 13.92 -17.33
N PRO A 684 6.37 13.56 -18.45
CA PRO A 684 5.69 13.17 -19.68
C PRO A 684 4.96 11.82 -19.52
N GLY A 685 4.00 11.56 -20.40
CA GLY A 685 3.34 10.26 -20.47
C GLY A 685 4.30 9.14 -20.89
N ARG A 686 3.94 7.88 -20.58
CA ARG A 686 4.75 6.69 -20.85
C ARG A 686 3.91 5.51 -21.29
N VAL A 687 4.55 4.57 -21.99
CA VAL A 687 4.11 3.18 -22.13
C VAL A 687 5.26 2.30 -21.64
N ILE A 688 4.97 1.36 -20.73
CA ILE A 688 5.91 0.35 -20.25
C ILE A 688 5.40 -1.02 -20.69
N PHE A 689 6.31 -1.89 -21.10
CA PHE A 689 5.97 -3.24 -21.54
C PHE A 689 6.69 -4.28 -20.68
N ASP A 690 5.92 -5.25 -20.19
CA ASP A 690 6.41 -6.37 -19.41
C ASP A 690 6.03 -7.69 -20.11
N ALA A 691 6.83 -8.73 -19.89
CA ALA A 691 6.58 -10.06 -20.45
C ALA A 691 6.93 -11.19 -19.48
N SER A 692 6.20 -12.30 -19.57
CA SER A 692 6.46 -13.55 -18.86
C SER A 692 6.38 -14.72 -19.83
N LEU A 693 7.25 -15.71 -19.66
CA LEU A 693 7.22 -16.98 -20.41
C LEU A 693 7.55 -18.10 -19.43
N GLY A 694 6.75 -19.16 -19.36
CA GLY A 694 7.06 -20.28 -18.49
C GLY A 694 6.62 -21.62 -19.01
N TYR A 695 7.26 -22.67 -18.50
CA TYR A 695 7.06 -24.05 -18.87
C TYR A 695 6.92 -24.92 -17.63
N ARG A 696 5.79 -25.62 -17.51
CA ARG A 696 5.45 -26.55 -16.43
C ARG A 696 5.74 -27.98 -16.86
N PHE A 697 6.48 -28.73 -16.04
CA PHE A 697 6.98 -30.06 -16.35
C PHE A 697 7.02 -30.98 -15.11
N GLY A 698 7.29 -32.27 -15.34
CA GLY A 698 7.13 -33.32 -14.35
C GLY A 698 5.82 -34.09 -14.54
N ALA A 699 5.67 -35.22 -13.86
CA ALA A 699 4.51 -36.10 -14.00
C ALA A 699 3.18 -35.37 -13.74
N ASP A 700 3.18 -34.43 -12.79
CA ASP A 700 2.02 -33.68 -12.33
C ASP A 700 2.19 -32.17 -12.56
N LYS A 701 3.12 -31.78 -13.46
CA LYS A 701 3.47 -30.36 -13.71
C LYS A 701 3.92 -29.59 -12.46
N GLN A 702 4.47 -30.32 -11.50
CA GLN A 702 4.91 -29.82 -10.19
C GLN A 702 6.17 -28.96 -10.24
N TYR A 703 6.82 -28.87 -11.40
CA TYR A 703 7.99 -28.01 -11.63
C TYR A 703 7.66 -26.95 -12.68
N GLU A 704 8.10 -25.72 -12.46
CA GLU A 704 7.92 -24.63 -13.40
C GLU A 704 9.24 -23.87 -13.59
N LEU A 705 9.64 -23.69 -14.85
CA LEU A 705 10.68 -22.76 -15.24
C LEU A 705 10.02 -21.50 -15.81
N GLN A 706 10.27 -20.34 -15.23
CA GLN A 706 9.68 -19.07 -15.65
C GLN A 706 10.77 -18.04 -15.97
N LEU A 707 10.57 -17.28 -17.03
CA LEU A 707 11.33 -16.12 -17.44
C LEU A 707 10.43 -14.88 -17.33
N ASN A 708 10.94 -13.80 -16.76
CA ASN A 708 10.26 -12.52 -16.71
C ASN A 708 11.14 -11.42 -17.29
N ALA A 709 10.53 -10.47 -17.98
CA ALA A 709 11.14 -9.26 -18.47
C ALA A 709 10.29 -8.05 -18.05
N SER A 710 10.88 -7.15 -17.28
CA SER A 710 10.27 -5.87 -16.85
C SER A 710 10.82 -4.74 -17.70
N ASN A 711 9.96 -3.84 -18.18
CA ASN A 711 10.32 -2.71 -19.04
C ASN A 711 11.22 -3.15 -20.23
N PHE A 712 10.85 -4.23 -20.93
CA PHE A 712 11.74 -4.90 -21.90
C PHE A 712 12.07 -4.06 -23.14
N THR A 713 11.34 -2.96 -23.37
CA THR A 713 11.62 -1.96 -24.43
C THR A 713 12.64 -0.91 -24.01
N GLY A 714 13.10 -0.92 -22.74
CA GLY A 714 14.13 -0.02 -22.24
C GLY A 714 13.69 1.44 -22.13
N LYS A 715 12.40 1.71 -21.87
CA LYS A 715 11.90 3.08 -21.71
C LYS A 715 12.58 3.74 -20.51
N LYS A 716 13.17 4.91 -20.71
CA LYS A 716 13.59 5.81 -19.62
C LYS A 716 12.40 6.66 -19.18
N TYR A 717 12.10 6.66 -17.88
CA TYR A 717 10.95 7.37 -17.32
C TYR A 717 11.15 7.70 -15.84
N VAL A 718 10.32 8.61 -15.33
CA VAL A 718 10.16 8.85 -13.89
C VAL A 718 9.09 7.89 -13.38
N GLY A 719 9.47 6.99 -12.48
CA GLY A 719 8.58 6.01 -11.88
C GLY A 719 7.67 6.68 -10.86
N THR A 720 8.28 7.29 -9.85
CA THR A 720 7.58 7.93 -8.73
C THR A 720 7.74 9.44 -8.74
N ILE A 721 6.67 10.16 -8.38
CA ILE A 721 6.67 11.59 -8.08
C ILE A 721 6.27 11.83 -6.62
N ASN A 722 6.63 12.99 -6.07
CA ASN A 722 6.29 13.42 -4.71
C ASN A 722 6.82 12.50 -3.58
N SER A 723 7.95 11.81 -3.79
CA SER A 723 8.65 11.05 -2.75
C SER A 723 8.97 11.89 -1.51
N ALA A 724 9.41 13.13 -1.72
CA ALA A 724 9.84 14.12 -0.73
C ALA A 724 8.82 15.27 -0.55
N GLY A 725 7.52 14.94 -0.67
CA GLY A 725 6.41 15.87 -0.52
C GLY A 725 6.10 16.72 -1.76
N THR A 726 5.02 17.51 -1.68
CA THR A 726 4.53 18.32 -2.80
C THR A 726 4.73 19.82 -2.51
N GLY A 727 5.25 20.56 -3.48
CA GLY A 727 5.39 22.00 -3.42
C GLY A 727 4.33 22.74 -4.24
N ASN A 728 4.21 24.06 -4.03
CA ASN A 728 3.29 24.91 -4.79
C ASN A 728 3.70 25.04 -6.27
N SER A 729 4.97 25.29 -6.55
CA SER A 729 5.51 25.51 -7.90
C SER A 729 6.96 25.05 -8.02
N GLY A 730 7.47 25.02 -9.25
CA GLY A 730 8.88 24.78 -9.52
C GLY A 730 9.29 23.31 -9.48
N ASP A 731 10.59 23.09 -9.63
CA ASP A 731 11.19 21.78 -9.90
C ASP A 731 11.83 21.20 -8.63
N ARG A 732 10.97 20.82 -7.67
CA ARG A 732 11.42 20.21 -6.41
C ARG A 732 12.09 18.86 -6.68
N GLN A 733 13.13 18.56 -5.91
CA GLN A 733 13.79 17.26 -5.86
C GLN A 733 12.88 16.23 -5.19
N THR A 734 12.06 15.54 -5.98
CA THR A 734 11.04 14.62 -5.48
C THR A 734 10.65 13.51 -6.48
N LEU A 735 11.50 13.30 -7.49
CA LEU A 735 11.28 12.35 -8.57
C LEU A 735 12.22 11.17 -8.39
N LEU A 736 11.69 9.95 -8.51
CA LEU A 736 12.52 8.75 -8.57
C LEU A 736 12.44 8.12 -9.95
N VAL A 737 13.61 7.76 -10.47
CA VAL A 737 13.75 7.17 -11.81
C VAL A 737 13.22 5.73 -11.79
N GLY A 738 12.41 5.39 -12.79
CA GLY A 738 11.91 4.02 -12.95
C GLY A 738 13.03 3.07 -13.36
N ALA A 739 12.94 1.80 -12.93
CA ALA A 739 13.93 0.78 -13.26
C ALA A 739 14.12 0.62 -14.78
N PRO A 740 15.36 0.37 -15.24
CA PRO A 740 15.63 0.04 -16.63
C PRO A 740 15.05 -1.35 -16.99
N GLN A 741 15.31 -1.83 -18.20
CA GLN A 741 14.96 -3.19 -18.57
C GLN A 741 15.64 -4.21 -17.63
N GLN A 742 14.88 -5.17 -17.11
CA GLN A 742 15.37 -6.19 -16.20
C GLN A 742 14.80 -7.55 -16.56
N PHE A 743 15.61 -8.60 -16.34
CA PHE A 743 15.30 -9.98 -16.72
C PHE A 743 15.54 -10.91 -15.53
N PHE A 744 14.65 -11.88 -15.36
CA PHE A 744 14.69 -12.83 -14.25
C PHE A 744 14.38 -14.24 -14.75
N ILE A 745 15.01 -15.22 -14.11
CA ILE A 745 14.73 -16.65 -14.29
C ILE A 745 14.38 -17.25 -12.94
N SER A 746 13.33 -18.07 -12.92
CA SER A 746 12.79 -18.67 -11.72
C SER A 746 12.56 -20.16 -11.93
N LEU A 747 12.96 -20.96 -10.94
CA LEU A 747 12.60 -22.37 -10.83
C LEU A 747 11.67 -22.52 -9.63
N LYS A 748 10.49 -23.07 -9.86
CA LYS A 748 9.49 -23.35 -8.83
C LYS A 748 9.26 -24.86 -8.76
N ALA A 749 9.07 -25.37 -7.56
CA ALA A 749 8.74 -26.76 -7.28
C ALA A 749 7.70 -26.82 -6.16
N GLY A 750 6.64 -27.59 -6.32
CA GLY A 750 5.60 -27.73 -5.30
C GLY A 750 4.22 -27.93 -5.91
N PHE A 751 3.21 -28.01 -5.06
CA PHE A 751 1.82 -28.27 -5.46
C PHE A 751 1.14 -27.07 -6.10
#